data_AF-A0A970SA43-F1
#
_entry.id   AF-A0A970SA43-F1
#
_cell.length_a   1.000
_cell.length_b   1.000
_cell.length_c   1.000
_cell.angle_alpha   90.00
_cell.angle_beta   90.00
_cell.angle_gamma   90.00
#
_symmetry.space_group_name_H-M   'P 1'
#
loop_
_entity.id
_entity.type
_entity.pdbx_description
1 polymer ?
#
loop_
_entity_poly.entity_id
_entity_poly.type
_entity_poly.pdbx_seq_one_letter_code
_entity_poly.pdbx_strand_id
1 'polypeptide(L)'
;MKRLNAWLDKTATRAAKRPNLRDALLGIRSRGYVWYRLRFLSIRALLRFVLHLAEMLILVRLFLPELLAPVLFIRSWMAFAAGSWWGGLEQMRDDVRHHAAQRQWSRVRQTIDAWMGLAFVLSAAGLAVGTGLLLGLRSSADHHFDVFDAYILACLLRTAFDIIGRTWHSGLFALRRVYRPLWSLLVGDVLDVGLALALWPWFGPWGFGIALLVAGIARLMLLVFFVNRGLAQSLVPCVRWGRAASAMAQLFSRRGAWGWLRHTMANVVLQLDALVTMGLAAAVYYSGGDELIAIVFYIVRPVFNAGHAWSRLFYFDYSLLRRRFDALFLHRYDALLRRTAFWFSTAVALLCALLSWWLLGGTELRFPLILGALAIMRSFLGILQMRSFALHAHKHLLISGFFVIAVAVVLPNVVRDADWLFLGLLLAMSLASVWLYAHRDVARAAPMTRATFQHPVAFVSALKSVAQPLDLFCAEFCIDIFSLRRIALALHQANSERVFCPLNRRTLLWYQPAAAAPVEVANLAVHSAGTLARVRRHVCTAAPEPLLSAALGEISQAHPRLSQLWQQVPEGLVSLAAEFRERFPEGQMLTAERGALGALSSPAAAHEFHALLRDEAHFFHRVHHNLSRAKTTVIPYAPNDRLQCLFAVPQSAENTDARHLFADRVLATSLRETLGTTLRDIVVPVSQIDA
;
A
#
# COMPACT_ATOMS: atom_id res chain seq x y z
N MET A 1 22.47 7.52 36.88
CA MET A 1 22.73 6.42 35.94
C MET A 1 21.83 5.18 36.14
N LYS A 2 21.80 4.50 37.31
CA LYS A 2 20.99 3.26 37.51
C LYS A 2 19.51 3.37 37.13
N ARG A 3 18.82 4.47 37.49
CA ARG A 3 17.41 4.72 37.12
C ARG A 3 17.19 4.87 35.61
N LEU A 4 18.13 5.49 34.90
CA LEU A 4 18.07 5.65 33.45
C LEU A 4 18.24 4.30 32.76
N ASN A 5 19.22 3.49 33.18
CA ASN A 5 19.43 2.15 32.64
C ASN A 5 18.21 1.25 32.87
N ALA A 6 17.67 1.22 34.09
CA ALA A 6 16.44 0.47 34.39
C ALA A 6 15.25 0.94 33.54
N TRP A 7 15.14 2.24 33.25
CA TRP A 7 14.12 2.78 32.35
C TRP A 7 14.36 2.38 30.89
N LEU A 8 15.62 2.44 30.41
CA LEU A 8 16.01 2.01 29.06
C LEU A 8 15.77 0.53 28.87
N ASP A 9 16.16 -0.32 29.83
CA ASP A 9 15.94 -1.76 29.80
C ASP A 9 14.45 -2.07 29.79
N LYS A 10 13.66 -1.46 30.69
CA LYS A 10 12.21 -1.62 30.70
C LYS A 10 11.58 -1.19 29.38
N THR A 11 12.10 -0.15 28.74
CA THR A 11 11.63 0.33 27.44
C THR A 11 12.04 -0.60 26.31
N ALA A 12 13.27 -1.13 26.33
CA ALA A 12 13.79 -2.10 25.38
C ALA A 12 13.03 -3.43 25.48
N THR A 13 12.79 -3.95 26.69
CA THR A 13 11.97 -5.15 26.92
C THR A 13 10.54 -4.93 26.42
N ARG A 14 9.94 -3.76 26.69
CA ARG A 14 8.60 -3.42 26.17
C ARG A 14 8.60 -3.32 24.64
N ALA A 15 9.65 -2.80 24.03
CA ALA A 15 9.78 -2.71 22.58
C ALA A 15 9.97 -4.10 21.95
N ALA A 16 10.80 -4.96 22.54
CA ALA A 16 11.05 -6.33 22.09
C ALA A 16 9.82 -7.24 22.22
N LYS A 17 8.97 -7.00 23.24
CA LYS A 17 7.69 -7.72 23.41
C LYS A 17 6.62 -7.28 22.42
N ARG A 18 6.72 -6.08 21.84
CA ARG A 18 5.70 -5.57 20.90
C ARG A 18 5.91 -6.21 19.53
N PRO A 19 4.90 -6.90 18.97
CA PRO A 19 4.96 -7.39 17.60
C PRO A 19 5.23 -6.24 16.64
N ASN A 20 6.32 -6.35 15.87
CA ASN A 20 6.73 -5.32 14.93
C ASN A 20 6.45 -5.77 13.49
N LEU A 21 6.38 -4.81 12.56
CA LEU A 21 6.11 -5.09 11.15
C LEU A 21 7.23 -5.93 10.51
N ARG A 22 8.49 -5.71 10.90
CA ARG A 22 9.65 -6.40 10.31
C ARG A 22 9.60 -7.91 10.60
N ASP A 23 9.35 -8.30 11.84
CA ASP A 23 9.19 -9.69 12.26
C ASP A 23 8.04 -10.33 11.47
N ALA A 24 6.89 -9.64 11.38
CA ALA A 24 5.73 -10.14 10.65
C ALA A 24 6.03 -10.39 9.16
N LEU A 25 6.82 -9.52 8.53
CA LEU A 25 7.27 -9.67 7.14
C LEU A 25 8.27 -10.82 6.93
N LEU A 26 9.00 -11.19 7.98
CA LEU A 26 9.88 -12.37 8.01
C LEU A 26 9.11 -13.66 8.38
N GLY A 27 7.80 -13.57 8.59
CA GLY A 27 6.96 -14.71 9.02
C GLY A 27 6.98 -14.94 10.54
N ILE A 28 7.79 -14.19 11.28
CA ILE A 28 7.93 -14.29 12.73
C ILE A 28 6.78 -13.53 13.39
N ARG A 29 5.97 -14.21 14.21
CA ARG A 29 4.87 -13.59 14.99
C ARG A 29 3.85 -12.80 14.15
N SER A 30 3.64 -13.19 12.88
CA SER A 30 2.71 -12.51 11.96
C SER A 30 1.28 -12.40 12.50
N ARG A 31 0.75 -13.48 13.11
CA ARG A 31 -0.56 -13.48 13.78
C ARG A 31 -0.61 -12.51 14.96
N GLY A 32 0.42 -12.50 15.80
CA GLY A 32 0.53 -11.59 16.95
C GLY A 32 0.56 -10.12 16.51
N TYR A 33 1.21 -9.83 15.38
CA TYR A 33 1.19 -8.51 14.76
C TYR A 33 -0.21 -8.08 14.32
N VAL A 34 -0.91 -8.95 13.58
CA VAL A 34 -2.27 -8.68 13.11
C VAL A 34 -3.24 -8.48 14.29
N TRP A 35 -3.24 -9.40 15.26
CA TRP A 35 -4.08 -9.29 16.45
C TRP A 35 -3.80 -8.02 17.25
N TYR A 36 -2.53 -7.67 17.44
CA TYR A 36 -2.13 -6.43 18.12
C TYR A 36 -2.74 -5.18 17.48
N ARG A 37 -2.90 -5.17 16.15
CA ARG A 37 -3.55 -4.09 15.41
C ARG A 37 -5.08 -4.15 15.48
N LEU A 38 -5.65 -5.33 15.33
CA LEU A 38 -7.10 -5.50 15.23
C LEU A 38 -7.82 -5.40 16.57
N ARG A 39 -7.22 -5.85 17.69
CA ARG A 39 -7.92 -5.95 18.99
C ARG A 39 -8.67 -4.69 19.41
N PHE A 40 -8.05 -3.51 19.23
CA PHE A 40 -8.67 -2.24 19.62
C PHE A 40 -9.73 -1.78 18.63
N LEU A 41 -9.56 -2.13 17.35
CA LEU A 41 -10.60 -1.89 16.35
C LEU A 41 -11.81 -2.77 16.62
N SER A 42 -11.63 -4.06 16.91
CA SER A 42 -12.73 -4.98 17.20
C SER A 42 -13.54 -4.53 18.40
N ILE A 43 -12.88 -4.19 19.52
CA ILE A 43 -13.54 -3.65 20.72
C ILE A 43 -14.31 -2.37 20.37
N ARG A 44 -13.68 -1.45 19.63
CA ARG A 44 -14.32 -0.19 19.26
C ARG A 44 -15.47 -0.38 18.28
N ALA A 45 -15.35 -1.30 17.31
CA ALA A 45 -16.39 -1.59 16.34
C ALA A 45 -17.62 -2.19 17.03
N LEU A 46 -17.41 -3.12 17.97
CA LEU A 46 -18.49 -3.68 18.77
C LEU A 46 -19.17 -2.62 19.63
N LEU A 47 -18.39 -1.81 20.36
CA LEU A 47 -18.94 -0.71 21.16
C LEU A 47 -19.74 0.27 20.30
N ARG A 48 -19.18 0.68 19.16
CA ARG A 48 -19.84 1.60 18.23
C ARG A 48 -21.12 1.01 17.66
N PHE A 49 -21.15 -0.29 17.37
CA PHE A 49 -22.37 -0.97 16.93
C PHE A 49 -23.44 -0.93 18.03
N VAL A 50 -23.11 -1.31 19.27
CA VAL A 50 -24.06 -1.29 20.39
C VAL A 50 -24.62 0.11 20.63
N LEU A 51 -23.74 1.12 20.64
CA LEU A 51 -24.14 2.52 20.82
C LEU A 51 -24.98 3.04 19.65
N HIS A 52 -24.65 2.63 18.42
CA HIS A 52 -25.41 3.00 17.22
C HIS A 52 -26.79 2.35 17.20
N LEU A 53 -26.91 1.10 17.66
CA LEU A 53 -28.19 0.42 17.85
C LEU A 53 -29.04 1.16 18.91
N ALA A 54 -28.44 1.50 20.06
CA ALA A 54 -29.12 2.26 21.10
C ALA A 54 -29.57 3.64 20.59
N GLU A 55 -28.71 4.35 19.88
CA GLU A 55 -29.03 5.62 19.23
C GLU A 55 -30.21 5.47 18.27
N MET A 56 -30.20 4.45 17.41
CA MET A 56 -31.28 4.21 16.45
C MET A 56 -32.61 3.86 17.09
N LEU A 57 -32.61 3.04 18.14
CA LEU A 57 -33.83 2.74 18.89
C LEU A 57 -34.45 4.00 19.48
N ILE A 58 -33.63 4.97 19.88
CA ILE A 58 -34.14 6.26 20.37
C ILE A 58 -34.60 7.14 19.22
N LEU A 59 -33.86 7.22 18.12
CA LEU A 59 -34.24 8.02 16.94
C LEU A 59 -35.59 7.58 16.34
N VAL A 60 -35.82 6.27 16.22
CA VAL A 60 -37.09 5.71 15.72
C VAL A 60 -38.27 6.04 16.65
N ARG A 61 -38.02 6.16 17.96
CA ARG A 61 -39.06 6.59 18.92
C ARG A 61 -39.27 8.10 18.94
N LEU A 62 -38.26 8.86 18.54
CA LEU A 62 -38.24 10.32 18.68
C LEU A 62 -38.78 11.04 17.45
N PHE A 63 -38.41 10.57 16.27
CA PHE A 63 -38.75 11.20 15.01
C PHE A 63 -39.93 10.49 14.36
N LEU A 64 -40.78 11.27 13.70
CA LEU A 64 -41.79 10.75 12.78
C LEU A 64 -41.09 9.92 11.68
N PRO A 65 -41.71 8.85 11.16
CA PRO A 65 -41.13 8.02 10.09
C PRO A 65 -40.63 8.85 8.90
N GLU A 66 -41.37 9.91 8.54
CA GLU A 66 -41.04 10.84 7.46
C GLU A 66 -39.70 11.57 7.65
N LEU A 67 -39.28 11.80 8.90
CA LEU A 67 -38.04 12.50 9.24
C LEU A 67 -36.85 11.54 9.36
N LEU A 68 -37.09 10.23 9.42
CA LEU A 68 -36.04 9.24 9.60
C LEU A 68 -35.11 9.19 8.39
N ALA A 69 -35.65 9.14 7.17
CA ALA A 69 -34.84 9.13 5.94
C ALA A 69 -33.91 10.37 5.82
N PRO A 70 -34.39 11.61 6.02
CA PRO A 70 -33.51 12.79 6.11
C PRO A 70 -32.41 12.67 7.17
N VAL A 71 -32.70 12.16 8.37
CA VAL A 71 -31.70 11.94 9.42
C VAL A 71 -30.63 10.95 8.96
N LEU A 72 -31.04 9.82 8.38
CA LEU A 72 -30.13 8.79 7.85
C LEU A 72 -29.23 9.36 6.74
N PHE A 73 -29.80 10.17 5.86
CA PHE A 73 -29.08 10.84 4.79
C PHE A 73 -28.03 11.80 5.35
N ILE A 74 -28.41 12.71 6.25
CA ILE A 74 -27.51 13.71 6.84
C ILE A 74 -26.37 13.04 7.62
N ARG A 75 -26.68 12.05 8.46
CA ARG A 75 -25.66 11.28 9.19
C ARG A 75 -24.67 10.58 8.27
N SER A 76 -25.16 10.06 7.15
CA SER A 76 -24.34 9.41 6.14
C SER A 76 -23.50 10.41 5.35
N TRP A 77 -24.06 11.56 5.00
CA TRP A 77 -23.35 12.66 4.38
C TRP A 77 -22.23 13.18 5.28
N MET A 78 -22.44 13.32 6.59
CA MET A 78 -21.36 13.73 7.51
C MET A 78 -20.20 12.73 7.51
N ALA A 79 -20.51 11.42 7.57
CA ALA A 79 -19.49 10.38 7.52
C ALA A 79 -18.76 10.38 6.17
N PHE A 80 -19.50 10.61 5.08
CA PHE A 80 -18.96 10.79 3.74
C PHE A 80 -18.02 11.99 3.67
N ALA A 81 -18.45 13.18 4.09
CA ALA A 81 -17.66 14.41 4.09
C ALA A 81 -16.39 14.26 4.94
N ALA A 82 -16.50 13.73 6.16
CA ALA A 82 -15.36 13.47 7.04
C ALA A 82 -14.38 12.43 6.45
N GLY A 83 -14.92 11.43 5.74
CA GLY A 83 -14.16 10.46 4.96
C GLY A 83 -13.39 11.14 3.84
N SER A 84 -14.09 11.81 2.92
CA SER A 84 -13.54 12.56 1.78
C SER A 84 -12.45 13.53 2.20
N TRP A 85 -12.67 14.30 3.28
CA TRP A 85 -11.67 15.20 3.85
C TRP A 85 -10.40 14.46 4.29
N TRP A 86 -10.52 13.31 4.96
CA TRP A 86 -9.37 12.48 5.32
C TRP A 86 -8.53 12.06 4.10
N GLY A 87 -9.20 11.77 2.97
CA GLY A 87 -8.57 11.53 1.68
C GLY A 87 -7.76 12.72 1.20
N GLY A 88 -8.40 13.90 1.11
CA GLY A 88 -7.75 15.14 0.70
C GLY A 88 -6.52 15.51 1.55
N LEU A 89 -6.56 15.22 2.84
CA LEU A 89 -5.43 15.40 3.76
C LEU A 89 -4.22 14.49 3.45
N GLU A 90 -4.30 13.56 2.50
CA GLU A 90 -3.11 12.83 2.01
C GLU A 90 -2.10 13.77 1.34
N GLN A 91 -2.57 14.76 0.57
CA GLN A 91 -1.70 15.75 -0.06
C GLN A 91 -0.86 16.47 1.00
N MET A 92 -1.52 16.99 2.04
CA MET A 92 -0.84 17.57 3.19
C MET A 92 0.18 16.62 3.82
N ARG A 93 -0.19 15.35 4.03
CA ARG A 93 0.70 14.36 4.66
C ARG A 93 1.94 14.13 3.82
N ASP A 94 1.83 14.11 2.50
CA ASP A 94 2.98 13.94 1.63
C ASP A 94 3.88 15.17 1.60
N ASP A 95 3.32 16.37 1.56
CA ASP A 95 4.08 17.63 1.63
C ASP A 95 4.83 17.75 2.97
N VAL A 96 4.15 17.47 4.09
CA VAL A 96 4.77 17.44 5.42
C VAL A 96 5.89 16.42 5.49
N ARG A 97 5.68 15.20 4.97
CA ARG A 97 6.73 14.18 4.96
C ARG A 97 7.90 14.56 4.06
N HIS A 98 7.65 15.24 2.93
CA HIS A 98 8.68 15.73 2.02
C HIS A 98 9.56 16.78 2.69
N HIS A 99 8.96 17.82 3.28
CA HIS A 99 9.71 18.85 4.02
C HIS A 99 10.42 18.29 5.25
N ALA A 100 9.81 17.34 5.97
CA ALA A 100 10.45 16.69 7.10
C ALA A 100 11.67 15.85 6.69
N ALA A 101 11.63 15.18 5.53
CA ALA A 101 12.78 14.47 4.99
C ALA A 101 13.95 15.42 4.67
N GLN A 102 13.65 16.64 4.26
CA GLN A 102 14.62 17.72 4.04
C GLN A 102 14.99 18.51 5.30
N ARG A 103 14.49 18.10 6.49
CA ARG A 103 14.67 18.79 7.77
C ARG A 103 14.18 20.26 7.79
N GLN A 104 13.26 20.61 6.90
CA GLN A 104 12.68 21.96 6.80
C GLN A 104 11.48 22.10 7.76
N TRP A 105 11.74 22.08 9.07
CA TRP A 105 10.69 22.09 10.10
C TRP A 105 9.78 23.33 10.08
N SER A 106 10.32 24.47 9.63
CA SER A 106 9.53 25.69 9.41
C SER A 106 8.49 25.50 8.30
N ARG A 107 8.85 24.87 7.18
CA ARG A 107 7.93 24.55 6.09
C ARG A 107 6.92 23.49 6.50
N VAL A 108 7.34 22.45 7.23
CA VAL A 108 6.41 21.48 7.83
C VAL A 108 5.31 22.18 8.62
N ARG A 109 5.67 23.16 9.45
CA ARG A 109 4.70 23.92 10.23
C ARG A 109 3.78 24.77 9.34
N GLN A 110 4.36 25.51 8.40
CA GLN A 110 3.59 26.35 7.47
C GLN A 110 2.57 25.54 6.68
N THR A 111 2.94 24.33 6.22
CA THR A 111 2.01 23.42 5.55
C THR A 111 0.85 23.05 6.48
N ILE A 112 1.13 22.62 7.71
CA ILE A 112 0.07 22.25 8.68
C ILE A 112 -0.85 23.45 8.95
N ASP A 113 -0.29 24.64 9.15
CA ASP A 113 -1.06 25.87 9.42
C ASP A 113 -1.94 26.28 8.24
N ALA A 114 -1.44 26.19 7.01
CA ALA A 114 -2.21 26.48 5.80
C ALA A 114 -3.42 25.55 5.66
N TRP A 115 -3.22 24.25 5.86
CA TRP A 115 -4.29 23.28 5.79
C TRP A 115 -5.29 23.43 6.95
N MET A 116 -4.83 23.83 8.13
CA MET A 116 -5.72 24.19 9.24
C MET A 116 -6.60 25.39 8.88
N GLY A 117 -6.02 26.45 8.32
CA GLY A 117 -6.78 27.60 7.84
C GLY A 117 -7.85 27.20 6.81
N LEU A 118 -7.49 26.34 5.85
CA LEU A 118 -8.45 25.78 4.91
C LEU A 118 -9.55 24.97 5.61
N ALA A 119 -9.21 24.18 6.62
CA ALA A 119 -10.17 23.41 7.41
C ALA A 119 -11.17 24.33 8.14
N PHE A 120 -10.72 25.46 8.70
CA PHE A 120 -11.62 26.45 9.30
C PHE A 120 -12.54 27.10 8.27
N VAL A 121 -12.00 27.54 7.12
CA VAL A 121 -12.81 28.15 6.06
C VAL A 121 -13.86 27.18 5.54
N LEU A 122 -13.48 25.93 5.24
CA LEU A 122 -14.43 24.92 4.78
C LEU A 122 -15.47 24.57 5.85
N SER A 123 -15.08 24.55 7.11
CA SER A 123 -16.00 24.31 8.23
C SER A 123 -17.00 25.46 8.41
N ALA A 124 -16.53 26.71 8.35
CA ALA A 124 -17.37 27.89 8.45
C ALA A 124 -18.31 28.02 7.24
N ALA A 125 -17.81 27.84 6.02
CA ALA A 125 -18.61 27.85 4.80
C ALA A 125 -19.64 26.71 4.80
N GLY A 126 -19.25 25.49 5.18
CA GLY A 126 -20.15 24.36 5.28
C GLY A 126 -21.25 24.57 6.32
N LEU A 127 -20.92 25.17 7.47
CA LEU A 127 -21.91 25.53 8.50
C LEU A 127 -22.85 26.62 8.02
N ALA A 128 -22.35 27.67 7.37
CA ALA A 128 -23.15 28.77 6.82
C ALA A 128 -24.11 28.27 5.74
N VAL A 129 -23.62 27.48 4.77
CA VAL A 129 -24.45 26.88 3.72
C VAL A 129 -25.47 25.91 4.32
N GLY A 130 -25.06 25.01 5.21
CA GLY A 130 -25.97 24.04 5.83
C GLY A 130 -27.07 24.71 6.67
N THR A 131 -26.72 25.74 7.44
CA THR A 131 -27.69 26.53 8.22
C THR A 131 -28.59 27.35 7.31
N GLY A 132 -28.04 27.98 6.27
CA GLY A 132 -28.84 28.73 5.29
C GLY A 132 -29.83 27.85 4.53
N LEU A 133 -29.43 26.62 4.15
CA LEU A 133 -30.33 25.64 3.55
C LEU A 133 -31.41 25.18 4.53
N LEU A 134 -31.05 24.93 5.79
CA LEU A 134 -32.01 24.57 6.84
C LEU A 134 -33.07 25.67 7.00
N LEU A 135 -32.64 26.94 7.11
CA LEU A 135 -33.54 28.08 7.24
C LEU A 135 -34.37 28.32 5.96
N GLY A 136 -33.76 28.16 4.77
CA GLY A 136 -34.43 28.39 3.49
C GLY A 136 -35.51 27.35 3.20
N LEU A 137 -35.23 26.06 3.45
CA LEU A 137 -36.20 24.97 3.26
C LEU A 137 -37.35 25.02 4.27
N ARG A 138 -37.18 25.74 5.39
CA ARG A 138 -38.15 25.90 6.46
C ARG A 138 -38.79 27.29 6.50
N SER A 139 -38.61 28.11 5.48
CA SER A 139 -39.02 29.52 5.46
C SER A 139 -40.53 29.78 5.31
N SER A 140 -41.39 28.77 5.48
CA SER A 140 -42.84 29.00 5.56
C SER A 140 -43.22 29.66 6.88
N ALA A 141 -44.19 30.59 6.84
CA ALA A 141 -44.54 31.50 7.94
C ALA A 141 -44.91 30.79 9.27
N ASP A 142 -45.22 29.49 9.22
CA ASP A 142 -45.69 28.69 10.36
C ASP A 142 -44.64 27.73 10.94
N HIS A 143 -43.42 27.68 10.40
CA HIS A 143 -42.39 26.76 10.91
C HIS A 143 -41.59 27.36 12.07
N HIS A 144 -41.76 26.77 13.25
CA HIS A 144 -40.93 27.06 14.43
C HIS A 144 -39.71 26.14 14.47
N PHE A 145 -38.59 26.66 14.98
CA PHE A 145 -37.35 25.90 15.20
C PHE A 145 -37.62 24.73 16.16
N ASP A 146 -37.45 23.51 15.68
CA ASP A 146 -37.81 22.30 16.41
C ASP A 146 -36.58 21.45 16.80
N VAL A 147 -36.86 20.26 17.36
CA VAL A 147 -35.84 19.29 17.78
C VAL A 147 -35.01 18.79 16.59
N PHE A 148 -35.64 18.63 15.43
CA PHE A 148 -34.99 18.13 14.22
C PHE A 148 -33.99 19.17 13.70
N ASP A 149 -34.37 20.44 13.66
CA ASP A 149 -33.51 21.55 13.24
C ASP A 149 -32.29 21.68 14.16
N ALA A 150 -32.51 21.59 15.49
CA ALA A 150 -31.43 21.61 16.48
C ALA A 150 -30.47 20.42 16.33
N TYR A 151 -31.01 19.24 16.02
CA TYR A 151 -30.22 18.04 15.77
C TYR A 151 -29.37 18.15 14.49
N ILE A 152 -29.92 18.72 13.41
CA ILE A 152 -29.17 18.98 12.17
C ILE A 152 -28.06 20.00 12.44
N LEU A 153 -28.35 21.09 13.15
CA LEU A 153 -27.35 22.09 13.48
C LEU A 153 -26.20 21.49 14.31
N ALA A 154 -26.52 20.64 15.29
CA ALA A 154 -25.52 19.90 16.07
C ALA A 154 -24.68 18.96 15.18
N CYS A 155 -25.30 18.29 14.19
CA CYS A 155 -24.63 17.48 13.19
C CYS A 155 -23.64 18.30 12.34
N LEU A 156 -24.04 19.48 11.87
CA LEU A 156 -23.18 20.37 11.09
C LEU A 156 -21.99 20.89 11.91
N LEU A 157 -22.23 21.36 13.14
CA LEU A 157 -21.20 21.82 14.06
C LEU A 157 -20.20 20.71 14.40
N ARG A 158 -20.69 19.49 14.67
CA ARG A 158 -19.84 18.34 14.91
C ARG A 158 -18.96 18.02 13.70
N THR A 159 -19.50 18.11 12.49
CA THR A 159 -18.73 17.87 11.25
C THR A 159 -17.63 18.91 11.08
N ALA A 160 -17.92 20.19 11.36
CA ALA A 160 -16.94 21.26 11.39
C ALA A 160 -15.78 20.96 12.37
N PHE A 161 -16.10 20.56 13.61
CA PHE A 161 -15.08 20.16 14.58
C PHE A 161 -14.26 18.95 14.13
N ASP A 162 -14.90 17.95 13.51
CA ASP A 162 -14.22 16.77 12.98
C ASP A 162 -13.25 17.12 11.84
N ILE A 163 -13.63 18.03 10.93
CA ILE A 163 -12.78 18.53 9.83
C ILE A 163 -11.53 19.21 10.40
N ILE A 164 -11.70 20.14 11.35
CA ILE A 164 -10.61 20.85 12.03
C ILE A 164 -9.69 19.87 12.76
N GLY A 165 -10.26 19.02 13.60
CA GLY A 165 -9.51 18.05 14.40
C GLY A 165 -8.71 17.08 13.54
N ARG A 166 -9.30 16.53 12.48
CA ARG A 166 -8.65 15.59 11.57
C ARG A 166 -7.47 16.22 10.84
N THR A 167 -7.57 17.48 10.46
CA THR A 167 -6.46 18.21 9.83
C THR A 167 -5.27 18.30 10.78
N TRP A 168 -5.51 18.73 12.02
CA TRP A 168 -4.48 18.84 13.05
C TRP A 168 -3.82 17.48 13.34
N HIS A 169 -4.64 16.44 13.49
CA HIS A 169 -4.17 15.07 13.66
C HIS A 169 -3.32 14.57 12.49
N SER A 170 -3.80 14.80 11.26
CA SER A 170 -3.18 14.31 10.04
C SER A 170 -1.79 14.93 9.84
N GLY A 171 -1.62 16.21 10.21
CA GLY A 171 -0.32 16.90 10.18
C GLY A 171 0.72 16.22 11.05
N LEU A 172 0.38 15.90 12.31
CA LEU A 172 1.28 15.13 13.17
C LEU A 172 1.45 13.68 12.69
N PHE A 173 0.36 13.05 12.23
CA PHE A 173 0.35 11.68 11.74
C PHE A 173 1.27 11.46 10.53
N ALA A 174 1.49 12.50 9.73
CA ALA A 174 2.47 12.51 8.64
C ALA A 174 3.90 12.25 9.15
N LEU A 175 4.25 12.83 10.30
CA LEU A 175 5.58 12.74 10.90
C LEU A 175 5.76 11.48 11.73
N ARG A 176 4.74 11.16 12.56
CA ARG A 176 4.81 10.06 13.51
C ARG A 176 3.41 9.62 13.94
N ARG A 177 3.32 8.38 14.44
CA ARG A 177 2.07 7.86 14.97
C ARG A 177 1.67 8.61 16.25
N VAL A 178 0.42 9.02 16.31
CA VAL A 178 -0.18 9.61 17.51
C VAL A 178 -0.66 8.46 18.40
N TYR A 179 0.07 8.19 19.47
CA TYR A 179 -0.31 7.16 20.43
C TYR A 179 -1.37 7.71 21.38
N ARG A 180 -2.53 7.06 21.36
CA ARG A 180 -3.63 7.37 22.27
C ARG A 180 -3.97 6.14 23.12
N PRO A 181 -4.26 6.32 24.41
CA PRO A 181 -4.78 5.22 25.22
C PRO A 181 -6.17 4.83 24.72
N LEU A 182 -6.52 3.55 24.87
CA LEU A 182 -7.78 2.99 24.36
C LEU A 182 -8.99 3.78 24.87
N TRP A 183 -9.01 4.13 26.17
CA TRP A 183 -10.12 4.86 26.77
C TRP A 183 -10.43 6.17 26.03
N SER A 184 -9.41 6.90 25.56
CA SER A 184 -9.63 8.17 24.86
C SER A 184 -10.27 8.00 23.48
N LEU A 185 -10.19 6.81 22.89
CA LEU A 185 -10.88 6.46 21.66
C LEU A 185 -12.34 6.05 21.93
N LEU A 186 -12.62 5.49 23.10
CA LEU A 186 -13.95 5.00 23.49
C LEU A 186 -14.81 6.08 24.15
N VAL A 187 -14.19 7.01 24.91
CA VAL A 187 -14.91 8.09 25.62
C VAL A 187 -15.79 8.89 24.68
N GLY A 188 -15.29 9.24 23.49
CA GLY A 188 -16.09 10.00 22.54
C GLY A 188 -17.31 9.23 22.02
N ASP A 189 -17.26 7.90 21.95
CA ASP A 189 -18.39 7.08 21.53
C ASP A 189 -19.38 6.94 22.71
N VAL A 190 -18.89 6.68 23.93
CA VAL A 190 -19.72 6.56 25.15
C VAL A 190 -20.43 7.87 25.51
N LEU A 191 -19.76 9.02 25.34
CA LEU A 191 -20.35 10.33 25.62
C LEU A 191 -21.53 10.64 24.71
N ASP A 192 -21.52 10.18 23.44
CA ASP A 192 -22.62 10.45 22.50
C ASP A 192 -23.96 9.93 23.03
N VAL A 193 -24.01 8.68 23.49
CA VAL A 193 -25.24 8.05 24.01
C VAL A 193 -25.43 8.34 25.50
N GLY A 194 -24.35 8.29 26.28
CA GLY A 194 -24.40 8.49 27.74
C GLY A 194 -24.90 9.88 28.11
N LEU A 195 -24.45 10.93 27.40
CA LEU A 195 -24.96 12.29 27.62
C LEU A 195 -26.40 12.45 27.11
N ALA A 196 -26.77 11.80 26.00
CA ALA A 196 -28.15 11.87 25.50
C ALA A 196 -29.13 11.27 26.52
N LEU A 197 -28.80 10.11 27.09
CA LEU A 197 -29.59 9.47 28.14
C LEU A 197 -29.60 10.27 29.43
N ALA A 198 -28.44 10.81 29.83
CA ALA A 198 -28.36 11.64 31.03
C ALA A 198 -29.18 12.93 30.87
N LEU A 199 -29.11 13.62 29.73
CA LEU A 199 -29.82 14.88 29.51
C LEU A 199 -31.32 14.71 29.25
N TRP A 200 -31.78 13.50 28.92
CA TRP A 200 -33.16 13.20 28.56
C TRP A 200 -34.20 13.64 29.61
N PRO A 201 -34.04 13.40 30.93
CA PRO A 201 -35.03 13.81 31.93
C PRO A 201 -35.22 15.33 32.04
N TRP A 202 -34.20 16.11 31.70
CA TRP A 202 -34.22 17.58 31.86
C TRP A 202 -34.57 18.31 30.57
N PHE A 203 -34.10 17.82 29.42
CA PHE A 203 -34.24 18.48 28.13
C PHE A 203 -35.09 17.68 27.13
N GLY A 204 -35.51 16.48 27.49
CA GLY A 204 -36.24 15.58 26.60
C GLY A 204 -35.49 15.35 25.28
N PRO A 205 -36.19 15.42 24.13
CA PRO A 205 -35.60 15.27 22.80
C PRO A 205 -34.43 16.23 22.49
N TRP A 206 -34.46 17.45 23.02
CA TRP A 206 -33.40 18.46 22.83
C TRP A 206 -32.06 18.00 23.39
N GLY A 207 -32.07 17.13 24.39
CA GLY A 207 -30.88 16.52 24.98
C GLY A 207 -29.99 15.82 23.94
N PHE A 208 -30.55 15.32 22.83
CA PHE A 208 -29.79 14.67 21.75
C PHE A 208 -28.86 15.62 21.01
N GLY A 209 -29.37 16.78 20.59
CA GLY A 209 -28.56 17.79 19.91
C GLY A 209 -27.45 18.31 20.82
N ILE A 210 -27.77 18.56 22.09
CA ILE A 210 -26.81 19.02 23.11
C ILE A 210 -25.74 17.95 23.35
N ALA A 211 -26.12 16.69 23.57
CA ALA A 211 -25.20 15.59 23.79
C ALA A 211 -24.23 15.41 22.61
N LEU A 212 -24.75 15.46 21.38
CA LEU A 212 -23.95 15.33 20.16
C LEU A 212 -22.90 16.43 20.03
N LEU A 213 -23.27 17.67 20.37
CA LEU A 213 -22.38 18.83 20.36
C LEU A 213 -21.31 18.72 21.44
N VAL A 214 -21.69 18.46 22.69
CA VAL A 214 -20.77 18.32 23.82
C VAL A 214 -19.78 17.19 23.59
N ALA A 215 -20.24 16.03 23.11
CA ALA A 215 -19.37 14.91 22.77
C ALA A 215 -18.42 15.24 21.60
N GLY A 216 -18.88 16.02 20.61
CA GLY A 216 -18.04 16.54 19.53
C GLY A 216 -16.91 17.45 20.04
N ILE A 217 -17.23 18.40 20.93
CA ILE A 217 -16.26 19.29 21.57
C ILE A 217 -15.26 18.50 22.40
N ALA A 218 -15.74 17.59 23.26
CA ALA A 218 -14.87 16.74 24.09
C ALA A 218 -13.90 15.91 23.24
N ARG A 219 -14.38 15.35 22.12
CA ARG A 219 -13.55 14.59 21.17
C ARG A 219 -12.48 15.47 20.52
N LEU A 220 -12.83 16.70 20.11
CA LEU A 220 -11.88 17.67 19.57
C LEU A 220 -10.83 18.05 20.63
N MET A 221 -11.24 18.35 21.86
CA MET A 221 -10.33 18.69 22.96
C MET A 221 -9.34 17.56 23.27
N LEU A 222 -9.81 16.32 23.40
CA LEU A 222 -8.94 15.16 23.62
C LEU A 222 -7.95 14.97 22.47
N LEU A 223 -8.42 15.15 21.23
CA LEU A 223 -7.59 15.06 20.05
C LEU A 223 -6.50 16.14 20.03
N VAL A 224 -6.87 17.40 20.28
CA VAL A 224 -5.94 18.53 20.38
C VAL A 224 -4.92 18.28 21.48
N PHE A 225 -5.34 17.82 22.65
CA PHE A 225 -4.45 17.47 23.77
C PHE A 225 -3.37 16.45 23.35
N PHE A 226 -3.77 15.32 22.76
CA PHE A 226 -2.80 14.29 22.36
C PHE A 226 -1.92 14.72 21.19
N VAL A 227 -2.43 15.53 20.27
CA VAL A 227 -1.60 16.06 19.18
C VAL A 227 -0.63 17.13 19.69
N ASN A 228 -1.03 18.01 20.60
CA ASN A 228 -0.15 19.02 21.18
C ASN A 228 0.96 18.38 22.01
N ARG A 229 0.63 17.37 22.83
CA ARG A 229 1.64 16.51 23.48
C ARG A 229 2.55 15.85 22.44
N GLY A 230 1.98 15.50 21.30
CA GLY A 230 2.70 14.94 20.18
C GLY A 230 3.64 15.93 19.48
N LEU A 231 3.26 17.20 19.35
CA LEU A 231 4.08 18.24 18.74
C LEU A 231 5.15 18.75 19.70
N ALA A 232 4.86 18.82 21.00
CA ALA A 232 5.83 19.21 22.03
C ALA A 232 7.06 18.29 22.10
N GLN A 233 6.96 17.07 21.54
CA GLN A 233 8.06 16.11 21.44
C GLN A 233 8.66 16.05 20.03
N SER A 234 8.29 16.94 19.12
CA SER A 234 8.83 17.03 17.77
C SER A 234 9.65 18.32 17.61
N LEU A 235 10.43 18.41 16.54
CA LEU A 235 11.20 19.61 16.19
C LEU A 235 10.35 20.66 15.45
N VAL A 236 9.03 20.45 15.38
CA VAL A 236 8.12 21.36 14.67
C VAL A 236 7.87 22.59 15.56
N PRO A 237 8.11 23.81 15.06
CA PRO A 237 7.91 25.03 15.85
C PRO A 237 6.43 25.24 16.24
N CYS A 238 6.21 26.11 17.23
CA CYS A 238 4.87 26.48 17.69
C CYS A 238 4.02 27.16 16.60
N VAL A 239 2.70 27.14 16.82
CA VAL A 239 1.66 27.67 15.92
C VAL A 239 1.87 29.17 15.67
N ARG A 240 1.81 29.62 14.41
CA ARG A 240 1.83 31.04 14.05
C ARG A 240 0.68 31.36 13.07
N TRP A 241 -0.49 31.67 13.62
CA TRP A 241 -1.71 31.93 12.85
C TRP A 241 -1.59 33.07 11.82
N GLY A 242 -0.78 34.09 12.09
CA GLY A 242 -0.65 35.27 11.24
C GLY A 242 -0.13 35.04 9.81
N ARG A 243 0.36 33.84 9.48
CA ARG A 243 0.83 33.50 8.11
C ARG A 243 -0.03 32.45 7.40
N ALA A 244 -1.15 32.04 8.00
CA ALA A 244 -2.00 31.00 7.43
C ALA A 244 -2.64 31.43 6.11
N ALA A 245 -3.13 32.68 6.01
CA ALA A 245 -3.82 33.17 4.82
C ALA A 245 -2.93 33.17 3.56
N SER A 246 -1.70 33.69 3.65
CA SER A 246 -0.76 33.69 2.52
C SER A 246 -0.34 32.28 2.12
N ALA A 247 -0.18 31.38 3.09
CA ALA A 247 0.18 29.98 2.84
C ALA A 247 -1.01 29.17 2.26
N MET A 248 -2.25 29.52 2.62
CA MET A 248 -3.46 28.94 2.01
C MET A 248 -3.54 29.24 0.51
N ALA A 249 -3.21 30.46 0.09
CA ALA A 249 -3.20 30.81 -1.34
C ALA A 249 -2.23 29.91 -2.14
N GLN A 250 -1.11 29.48 -1.54
CA GLN A 250 -0.15 28.58 -2.18
C GLN A 250 -0.69 27.15 -2.35
N LEU A 251 -1.58 26.69 -1.45
CA LEU A 251 -2.23 25.38 -1.56
C LEU A 251 -3.10 25.28 -2.83
N PHE A 252 -3.69 26.40 -3.25
CA PHE A 252 -4.52 26.49 -4.44
C PHE A 252 -3.75 26.80 -5.72
N SER A 253 -2.42 26.71 -5.71
CA SER A 253 -1.69 26.56 -6.97
C SER A 253 -2.28 25.39 -7.77
N ARG A 254 -2.42 25.51 -9.10
CA ARG A 254 -3.10 24.51 -9.95
C ARG A 254 -2.67 23.07 -9.67
N ARG A 255 -1.40 22.85 -9.35
CA ARG A 255 -0.85 21.53 -8.98
C ARG A 255 -1.36 21.03 -7.62
N GLY A 256 -1.41 21.90 -6.61
CA GLY A 256 -1.89 21.55 -5.26
C GLY A 256 -3.38 21.22 -5.22
N ALA A 257 -4.20 22.03 -5.90
CA ALA A 257 -5.65 21.82 -5.98
C ALA A 257 -6.00 20.48 -6.67
N TRP A 258 -5.32 20.16 -7.78
CA TRP A 258 -5.54 18.88 -8.47
C TRP A 258 -5.07 17.67 -7.64
N GLY A 259 -3.95 17.80 -6.92
CA GLY A 259 -3.49 16.79 -5.97
C GLY A 259 -4.53 16.50 -4.91
N TRP A 260 -5.02 17.54 -4.22
CA TRP A 260 -6.07 17.45 -3.21
C TRP A 260 -7.35 16.79 -3.76
N LEU A 261 -7.84 17.26 -4.90
CA LEU A 261 -9.07 16.72 -5.51
C LEU A 261 -8.90 15.24 -5.86
N ARG A 262 -7.77 14.87 -6.47
CA ARG A 262 -7.47 13.48 -6.81
C ARG A 262 -7.45 12.57 -5.58
N HIS A 263 -6.82 13.00 -4.49
CA HIS A 263 -6.80 12.23 -3.24
C HIS A 263 -8.18 12.16 -2.57
N THR A 264 -8.95 13.24 -2.63
CA THR A 264 -10.34 13.30 -2.12
C THR A 264 -11.22 12.33 -2.89
N MET A 265 -11.25 12.42 -4.22
CA MET A 265 -12.04 11.55 -5.08
C MET A 265 -11.63 10.07 -4.95
N ALA A 266 -10.32 9.79 -4.85
CA ALA A 266 -9.85 8.44 -4.59
C ALA A 266 -10.39 7.87 -3.27
N ASN A 267 -10.66 8.72 -2.27
CA ASN A 267 -11.19 8.29 -0.99
C ASN A 267 -12.72 8.34 -0.86
N VAL A 268 -13.40 9.12 -1.70
CA VAL A 268 -14.87 9.06 -1.88
C VAL A 268 -15.30 7.61 -2.14
N VAL A 269 -14.56 6.91 -3.01
CA VAL A 269 -14.73 5.49 -3.33
C VAL A 269 -14.61 4.56 -2.12
N LEU A 270 -13.84 4.96 -1.11
CA LEU A 270 -13.67 4.20 0.14
C LEU A 270 -14.88 4.37 1.09
N GLN A 271 -15.78 5.33 0.86
CA GLN A 271 -16.96 5.63 1.69
C GLN A 271 -18.23 4.93 1.21
N LEU A 272 -18.10 3.71 0.67
CA LEU A 272 -19.22 2.96 0.08
C LEU A 272 -20.42 2.82 1.01
N ASP A 273 -20.20 2.53 2.29
CA ASP A 273 -21.29 2.34 3.26
C ASP A 273 -22.12 3.62 3.46
N ALA A 274 -21.46 4.78 3.42
CA ALA A 274 -22.14 6.07 3.48
C ALA A 274 -22.96 6.31 2.21
N LEU A 275 -22.40 6.03 1.03
CA LEU A 275 -23.07 6.21 -0.25
C LEU A 275 -24.29 5.29 -0.41
N VAL A 276 -24.17 4.01 -0.04
CA VAL A 276 -25.30 3.08 -0.06
C VAL A 276 -26.41 3.54 0.87
N THR A 277 -26.07 3.99 2.09
CA THR A 277 -27.08 4.53 3.01
C THR A 277 -27.74 5.78 2.44
N MET A 278 -26.97 6.71 1.87
CA MET A 278 -27.51 7.92 1.23
C MET A 278 -28.45 7.57 0.08
N GLY A 279 -28.07 6.60 -0.76
CA GLY A 279 -28.89 6.10 -1.88
C GLY A 279 -30.20 5.46 -1.39
N LEU A 280 -30.14 4.61 -0.36
CA LEU A 280 -31.33 4.01 0.26
C LEU A 280 -32.24 5.07 0.88
N ALA A 281 -31.68 6.00 1.65
CA ALA A 281 -32.45 7.09 2.27
C ALA A 281 -33.11 8.00 1.21
N ALA A 282 -32.41 8.29 0.11
CA ALA A 282 -32.98 9.04 -1.00
C ALA A 282 -34.10 8.26 -1.72
N ALA A 283 -33.94 6.95 -1.92
CA ALA A 283 -34.96 6.11 -2.51
C ALA A 283 -36.23 6.03 -1.63
N VAL A 284 -36.08 5.91 -0.31
CA VAL A 284 -37.21 5.98 0.62
C VAL A 284 -37.93 7.32 0.48
N TYR A 285 -37.18 8.43 0.45
CA TYR A 285 -37.76 9.78 0.40
C TYR A 285 -38.43 10.13 -0.94
N TYR A 286 -37.82 9.78 -2.08
CA TYR A 286 -38.27 10.22 -3.41
C TYR A 286 -39.10 9.19 -4.17
N SER A 287 -38.85 7.89 -3.98
CA SER A 287 -39.46 6.82 -4.78
C SER A 287 -40.30 5.83 -3.97
N GLY A 288 -40.44 6.04 -2.66
CA GLY A 288 -41.14 5.12 -1.77
C GLY A 288 -40.43 3.77 -1.65
N GLY A 289 -39.10 3.78 -1.67
CA GLY A 289 -38.28 2.58 -1.48
C GLY A 289 -38.50 1.90 -0.11
N ASP A 290 -37.97 0.69 0.04
CA ASP A 290 -38.15 -0.12 1.26
C ASP A 290 -37.46 0.52 2.48
N GLU A 291 -38.28 1.15 3.33
CA GLU A 291 -37.84 1.82 4.56
C GLU A 291 -37.21 0.84 5.55
N LEU A 292 -37.78 -0.38 5.69
CA LEU A 292 -37.29 -1.39 6.62
C LEU A 292 -35.86 -1.77 6.25
N ILE A 293 -35.57 -1.98 4.97
CA ILE A 293 -34.22 -2.35 4.52
C ILE A 293 -33.23 -1.19 4.70
N ALA A 294 -33.65 0.06 4.47
CA ALA A 294 -32.82 1.23 4.75
C ALA A 294 -32.44 1.34 6.24
N ILE A 295 -33.41 1.11 7.15
CA ILE A 295 -33.20 1.09 8.60
C ILE A 295 -32.28 -0.07 9.00
N VAL A 296 -32.56 -1.29 8.52
CA VAL A 296 -31.76 -2.49 8.84
C VAL A 296 -30.32 -2.30 8.37
N PHE A 297 -30.10 -1.85 7.13
CA PHE A 297 -28.77 -1.58 6.63
C PHE A 297 -28.08 -0.49 7.45
N TYR A 298 -28.78 0.59 7.82
CA TYR A 298 -28.21 1.63 8.66
C TYR A 298 -27.81 1.13 10.04
N ILE A 299 -28.60 0.27 10.68
CA ILE A 299 -28.28 -0.33 11.99
C ILE A 299 -27.04 -1.24 11.88
N VAL A 300 -26.96 -2.06 10.83
CA VAL A 300 -25.84 -3.00 10.61
C VAL A 300 -24.60 -2.28 10.05
N ARG A 301 -24.74 -1.05 9.56
CA ARG A 301 -23.67 -0.25 8.93
C ARG A 301 -22.36 -0.20 9.72
N PRO A 302 -22.31 -0.02 11.05
CA PRO A 302 -21.04 -0.01 11.78
C PRO A 302 -20.27 -1.33 11.65
N VAL A 303 -20.97 -2.46 11.64
CA VAL A 303 -20.39 -3.81 11.44
C VAL A 303 -19.95 -3.95 9.99
N PHE A 304 -20.80 -3.58 9.03
CA PHE A 304 -20.43 -3.59 7.61
C PHE A 304 -19.20 -2.72 7.32
N ASN A 305 -19.14 -1.51 7.89
CA ASN A 305 -17.99 -0.61 7.80
C ASN A 305 -16.74 -1.22 8.46
N ALA A 306 -16.88 -1.99 9.53
CA ALA A 306 -15.75 -2.70 10.14
C ALA A 306 -15.01 -3.56 9.11
N GLY A 307 -15.75 -4.17 8.17
CA GLY A 307 -15.23 -4.90 7.02
C GLY A 307 -14.25 -4.09 6.16
N HIS A 308 -14.34 -2.78 6.13
CA HIS A 308 -13.36 -1.90 5.48
C HIS A 308 -12.41 -1.19 6.46
N ALA A 309 -12.92 -0.74 7.60
CA ALA A 309 -12.18 0.09 8.54
C ALA A 309 -10.86 -0.55 9.00
N TRP A 310 -10.82 -1.88 9.05
CA TRP A 310 -9.63 -2.62 9.42
C TRP A 310 -8.48 -2.46 8.43
N SER A 311 -8.76 -2.37 7.12
CA SER A 311 -7.71 -2.18 6.10
C SER A 311 -7.03 -0.82 6.28
N ARG A 312 -7.77 0.20 6.76
CA ARG A 312 -7.22 1.53 7.04
C ARG A 312 -6.17 1.53 8.15
N LEU A 313 -6.18 0.58 9.08
CA LEU A 313 -5.13 0.46 10.11
C LEU A 313 -3.76 0.18 9.51
N PHE A 314 -3.75 -0.49 8.36
CA PHE A 314 -2.56 -0.95 7.67
C PHE A 314 -2.05 0.05 6.62
N TYR A 315 -2.74 1.17 6.41
CA TYR A 315 -2.33 2.23 5.49
C TYR A 315 -0.95 2.81 5.82
N PHE A 316 -0.66 3.06 7.11
CA PHE A 316 0.64 3.60 7.49
C PHE A 316 1.75 2.61 7.13
N ASP A 317 1.49 1.31 7.28
CA ASP A 317 2.45 0.26 6.99
C ASP A 317 2.67 0.14 5.46
N TYR A 318 1.63 0.30 4.65
CA TYR A 318 1.76 0.44 3.20
C TYR A 318 2.61 1.65 2.80
N SER A 319 2.34 2.81 3.39
CA SER A 319 3.11 4.04 3.14
C SER A 319 4.58 3.89 3.57
N LEU A 320 4.83 3.17 4.66
CA LEU A 320 6.18 2.85 5.13
C LEU A 320 6.90 1.88 4.18
N LEU A 321 6.22 0.81 3.76
CA LEU A 321 6.73 -0.17 2.80
C LEU A 321 7.09 0.48 1.46
N ARG A 322 6.21 1.36 0.94
CA ARG A 322 6.44 2.16 -0.28
C ARG A 322 7.78 2.92 -0.25
N ARG A 323 8.15 3.46 0.91
CA ARG A 323 9.28 4.38 1.06
C ARG A 323 10.60 3.70 1.42
N ARG A 324 10.55 2.54 2.08
CA ARG A 324 11.71 1.94 2.76
C ARG A 324 12.05 0.51 2.36
N PHE A 325 11.15 -0.22 1.70
CA PHE A 325 11.30 -1.65 1.50
C PHE A 325 11.07 -2.08 0.04
N ASP A 326 11.77 -3.15 -0.35
CA ASP A 326 11.68 -3.73 -1.70
C ASP A 326 10.32 -4.35 -2.01
N ALA A 327 10.11 -4.62 -3.30
CA ALA A 327 8.90 -5.22 -3.85
C ALA A 327 8.47 -6.53 -3.15
N LEU A 328 9.45 -7.33 -2.74
CA LEU A 328 9.25 -8.62 -2.06
C LEU A 328 8.51 -8.46 -0.73
N PHE A 329 8.87 -7.45 0.07
CA PHE A 329 8.23 -7.23 1.37
C PHE A 329 6.79 -6.80 1.22
N LEU A 330 6.47 -5.98 0.21
CA LEU A 330 5.07 -5.67 -0.08
C LEU A 330 4.29 -6.92 -0.47
N HIS A 331 4.85 -7.80 -1.30
CA HIS A 331 4.14 -9.02 -1.69
C HIS A 331 3.86 -9.94 -0.50
N ARG A 332 4.84 -10.12 0.40
CA ARG A 332 4.65 -10.86 1.66
C ARG A 332 3.60 -10.20 2.55
N TYR A 333 3.62 -8.87 2.60
CA TYR A 333 2.63 -8.10 3.35
C TYR A 333 1.21 -8.27 2.79
N ASP A 334 1.05 -8.20 1.47
CA ASP A 334 -0.23 -8.42 0.79
C ASP A 334 -0.74 -9.85 1.05
N ALA A 335 0.14 -10.86 1.05
CA ALA A 335 -0.23 -12.23 1.38
C ALA A 335 -0.71 -12.37 2.85
N LEU A 336 -0.03 -11.70 3.79
CA LEU A 336 -0.45 -11.64 5.19
C LEU A 336 -1.83 -10.98 5.34
N LEU A 337 -2.04 -9.86 4.66
CA LEU A 337 -3.32 -9.14 4.72
C LEU A 337 -4.45 -9.90 4.05
N ARG A 338 -4.23 -10.61 2.94
CA ARG A 338 -5.26 -11.48 2.32
C ARG A 338 -5.72 -12.60 3.26
N ARG A 339 -4.79 -13.26 3.95
CA ARG A 339 -5.13 -14.27 4.97
C ARG A 339 -5.93 -13.66 6.12
N THR A 340 -5.54 -12.46 6.54
CA THR A 340 -6.26 -11.70 7.58
C THR A 340 -7.67 -11.31 7.11
N ALA A 341 -7.79 -10.91 5.85
CA ALA A 341 -9.05 -10.54 5.21
C ALA A 341 -10.07 -11.63 5.38
N PHE A 342 -9.70 -12.87 5.00
CA PHE A 342 -10.57 -14.02 5.04
C PHE A 342 -11.18 -14.23 6.44
N TRP A 343 -10.34 -14.38 7.47
CA TRP A 343 -10.83 -14.63 8.83
C TRP A 343 -11.66 -13.47 9.38
N PHE A 344 -11.17 -12.24 9.21
CA PHE A 344 -11.86 -11.06 9.72
C PHE A 344 -13.18 -10.82 8.97
N SER A 345 -13.20 -11.04 7.65
CA SER A 345 -14.37 -10.86 6.83
C SER A 345 -15.43 -11.90 7.10
N THR A 346 -15.07 -13.15 7.35
CA THR A 346 -16.02 -14.19 7.75
C THR A 346 -16.69 -13.84 9.07
N ALA A 347 -15.94 -13.35 10.05
CA ALA A 347 -16.51 -12.90 11.33
C ALA A 347 -17.47 -11.71 11.16
N VAL A 348 -17.07 -10.70 10.36
CA VAL A 348 -17.93 -9.53 10.06
C VAL A 348 -19.16 -9.95 9.27
N ALA A 349 -19.03 -10.84 8.28
CA ALA A 349 -20.12 -11.34 7.46
C ALA A 349 -21.15 -12.13 8.26
N LEU A 350 -20.68 -13.04 9.13
CA LEU A 350 -21.54 -13.76 10.05
C LEU A 350 -22.30 -12.80 10.96
N LEU A 351 -21.62 -11.80 11.52
CA LEU A 351 -22.27 -10.81 12.37
C LEU A 351 -23.29 -9.96 11.60
N CYS A 352 -22.97 -9.51 10.39
CA CYS A 352 -23.92 -8.79 9.53
C CYS A 352 -25.16 -9.64 9.24
N ALA A 353 -24.98 -10.90 8.83
CA ALA A 353 -26.07 -11.81 8.48
C ALA A 353 -26.95 -12.15 9.69
N LEU A 354 -26.35 -12.49 10.84
CA LEU A 354 -27.11 -12.79 12.05
C LEU A 354 -27.91 -11.59 12.54
N LEU A 355 -27.32 -10.39 12.50
CA LEU A 355 -28.00 -9.18 12.94
C LEU A 355 -29.13 -8.78 12.00
N SER A 356 -28.93 -8.83 10.68
CA SER A 356 -30.01 -8.51 9.74
C SER A 356 -31.12 -9.55 9.78
N TRP A 357 -30.80 -10.85 9.93
CA TRP A 357 -31.80 -11.91 10.11
C TRP A 357 -32.65 -11.69 11.37
N TRP A 358 -32.00 -11.33 12.49
CA TRP A 358 -32.69 -10.99 13.73
C TRP A 358 -33.58 -9.75 13.59
N LEU A 359 -33.08 -8.69 12.95
CA LEU A 359 -33.84 -7.44 12.73
C LEU A 359 -35.04 -7.62 11.80
N LEU A 360 -34.97 -8.57 10.86
CA LEU A 360 -36.06 -8.93 9.95
C LEU A 360 -37.04 -9.97 10.55
N GLY A 361 -36.96 -10.24 11.85
CA GLY A 361 -37.89 -11.16 12.53
C GLY A 361 -37.63 -12.65 12.27
N GLY A 362 -36.49 -12.99 11.67
CA GLY A 362 -36.06 -14.38 11.52
C GLY A 362 -36.72 -15.18 10.39
N THR A 363 -37.63 -14.59 9.62
CA THR A 363 -38.41 -15.28 8.58
C THR A 363 -37.69 -15.36 7.23
N GLU A 364 -36.89 -14.35 6.88
CA GLU A 364 -36.23 -14.26 5.57
C GLU A 364 -34.70 -14.35 5.67
N LEU A 365 -34.11 -15.33 4.97
CA LEU A 365 -32.66 -15.56 4.93
C LEU A 365 -31.96 -14.91 3.73
N ARG A 366 -32.70 -14.50 2.70
CA ARG A 366 -32.12 -14.01 1.43
C ARG A 366 -31.27 -12.76 1.63
N PHE A 367 -31.88 -11.68 2.13
CA PHE A 367 -31.19 -10.42 2.40
C PHE A 367 -29.98 -10.58 3.37
N PRO A 368 -30.10 -11.30 4.50
CA PRO A 368 -28.95 -11.61 5.36
C PRO A 368 -27.77 -12.28 4.67
N LEU A 369 -28.03 -13.26 3.80
CA LEU A 369 -26.98 -13.96 3.05
C LEU A 369 -26.29 -13.03 2.04
N ILE A 370 -27.06 -12.20 1.33
CA ILE A 370 -26.51 -11.19 0.39
C ILE A 370 -25.64 -10.19 1.15
N LEU A 371 -26.12 -9.67 2.29
CA LEU A 371 -25.37 -8.72 3.12
C LEU A 371 -24.09 -9.34 3.71
N GLY A 372 -24.14 -10.61 4.10
CA GLY A 372 -22.97 -11.39 4.50
C GLY A 372 -21.94 -11.49 3.37
N ALA A 373 -22.35 -11.88 2.17
CA ALA A 373 -21.48 -11.96 0.99
C ALA A 373 -20.85 -10.60 0.63
N LEU A 374 -21.64 -9.53 0.71
CA LEU A 374 -21.17 -8.16 0.53
C LEU A 374 -20.14 -7.75 1.57
N ALA A 375 -20.31 -8.13 2.84
CA ALA A 375 -19.34 -7.84 3.89
C ALA A 375 -17.99 -8.55 3.64
N ILE A 376 -18.03 -9.78 3.09
CA ILE A 376 -16.83 -10.47 2.61
C ILE A 376 -16.15 -9.67 1.52
N MET A 377 -16.88 -9.33 0.46
CA MET A 377 -16.35 -8.56 -0.66
C MET A 377 -15.86 -7.18 -0.25
N ARG A 378 -16.53 -6.52 0.69
CA ARG A 378 -16.13 -5.22 1.23
C ARG A 378 -14.75 -5.27 1.85
N SER A 379 -14.42 -6.36 2.53
CA SER A 379 -13.14 -6.58 3.19
C SER A 379 -11.99 -6.79 2.22
N PHE A 380 -12.16 -7.67 1.23
CA PHE A 380 -11.16 -7.87 0.19
C PHE A 380 -10.94 -6.62 -0.65
N LEU A 381 -12.03 -5.99 -1.11
CA LEU A 381 -11.98 -4.73 -1.83
C LEU A 381 -11.31 -3.65 -0.98
N GLY A 382 -11.59 -3.60 0.31
CA GLY A 382 -11.00 -2.64 1.24
C GLY A 382 -9.47 -2.71 1.34
N ILE A 383 -8.87 -3.90 1.25
CA ILE A 383 -7.40 -4.03 1.18
C ILE A 383 -6.89 -3.49 -0.14
N LEU A 384 -7.50 -3.90 -1.26
CA LEU A 384 -7.06 -3.50 -2.59
C LEU A 384 -7.16 -1.99 -2.78
N GLN A 385 -8.27 -1.39 -2.34
CA GLN A 385 -8.47 0.05 -2.37
C GLN A 385 -7.46 0.76 -1.46
N MET A 386 -7.22 0.29 -0.23
CA MET A 386 -6.27 0.94 0.68
C MET A 386 -4.82 0.83 0.20
N ARG A 387 -4.45 -0.32 -0.37
CA ARG A 387 -3.17 -0.53 -1.04
C ARG A 387 -3.00 0.46 -2.19
N SER A 388 -3.97 0.52 -3.09
CA SER A 388 -3.94 1.43 -4.24
C SER A 388 -3.89 2.89 -3.82
N PHE A 389 -4.65 3.27 -2.79
CA PHE A 389 -4.60 4.60 -2.20
C PHE A 389 -3.20 4.93 -1.63
N ALA A 390 -2.63 4.03 -0.82
CA ALA A 390 -1.33 4.21 -0.21
C ALA A 390 -0.16 4.19 -1.22
N LEU A 391 -0.34 3.51 -2.36
CA LEU A 391 0.65 3.47 -3.46
C LEU A 391 0.39 4.51 -4.56
N HIS A 392 -0.57 5.43 -4.36
CA HIS A 392 -0.95 6.46 -5.34
C HIS A 392 -1.45 5.95 -6.69
N ALA A 393 -2.01 4.74 -6.72
CA ALA A 393 -2.68 4.18 -7.89
C ALA A 393 -4.10 4.78 -8.07
N HIS A 394 -4.21 6.11 -8.02
CA HIS A 394 -5.50 6.83 -7.98
C HIS A 394 -6.36 6.55 -9.21
N LYS A 395 -5.76 6.48 -10.40
CA LYS A 395 -6.49 6.16 -11.64
C LYS A 395 -7.29 4.86 -11.50
N HIS A 396 -6.65 3.79 -11.05
CA HIS A 396 -7.29 2.50 -10.91
C HIS A 396 -8.34 2.49 -9.78
N LEU A 397 -8.10 3.26 -8.72
CA LEU A 397 -9.05 3.42 -7.62
C LEU A 397 -10.29 4.22 -8.02
N LEU A 398 -10.14 5.24 -8.87
CA LEU A 398 -11.27 6.01 -9.41
C LEU A 398 -12.11 5.16 -10.36
N ILE A 399 -11.47 4.38 -11.26
CA ILE A 399 -12.18 3.47 -12.16
C ILE A 399 -12.94 2.41 -11.37
N SER A 400 -12.31 1.77 -10.38
CA SER A 400 -13.00 0.78 -9.55
C SER A 400 -14.13 1.39 -8.74
N GLY A 401 -13.96 2.64 -8.30
CA GLY A 401 -15.01 3.37 -7.61
C GLY A 401 -16.17 3.79 -8.48
N PHE A 402 -15.92 4.15 -9.74
CA PHE A 402 -16.98 4.51 -10.68
C PHE A 402 -18.01 3.38 -10.82
N PHE A 403 -17.56 2.13 -10.99
CA PHE A 403 -18.46 0.97 -11.05
C PHE A 403 -19.33 0.84 -9.81
N VAL A 404 -18.74 1.01 -8.62
CA VAL A 404 -19.44 0.81 -7.36
C VAL A 404 -20.37 1.99 -7.04
N ILE A 405 -19.94 3.23 -7.29
CA ILE A 405 -20.73 4.43 -7.04
C ILE A 405 -21.92 4.50 -7.99
N ALA A 406 -21.74 4.16 -9.27
CA ALA A 406 -22.82 4.12 -10.24
C ALA A 406 -23.96 3.21 -9.74
N VAL A 407 -23.64 2.00 -9.27
CA VAL A 407 -24.64 1.09 -8.71
C VAL A 407 -25.21 1.62 -7.38
N ALA A 408 -24.38 2.11 -6.46
CA ALA A 408 -24.84 2.57 -5.14
C ALA A 408 -25.77 3.80 -5.20
N VAL A 409 -25.66 4.62 -6.24
CA VAL A 409 -26.42 5.87 -6.38
C VAL A 409 -27.57 5.74 -7.38
N VAL A 410 -27.36 5.09 -8.52
CA VAL A 410 -28.38 5.01 -9.58
C VAL A 410 -29.39 3.90 -9.27
N LEU A 411 -28.91 2.72 -8.87
CA LEU A 411 -29.75 1.53 -8.77
C LEU A 411 -30.88 1.65 -7.72
N PRO A 412 -30.69 2.30 -6.54
CA PRO A 412 -31.80 2.52 -5.59
C PRO A 412 -32.97 3.33 -6.17
N ASN A 413 -32.72 4.16 -7.18
CA ASN A 413 -33.75 5.00 -7.80
C ASN A 413 -34.51 4.27 -8.92
N VAL A 414 -33.93 3.20 -9.46
CA VAL A 414 -34.50 2.43 -10.60
C VAL A 414 -35.14 1.14 -10.13
N VAL A 415 -34.53 0.48 -9.15
CA VAL A 415 -34.91 -0.84 -8.69
C VAL A 415 -35.53 -0.73 -7.30
N ARG A 416 -36.82 -1.05 -7.21
CA ARG A 416 -37.57 -1.01 -5.94
C ARG A 416 -37.22 -2.16 -5.01
N ASP A 417 -36.85 -3.31 -5.58
CA ASP A 417 -36.47 -4.50 -4.83
C ASP A 417 -35.00 -4.38 -4.37
N ALA A 418 -34.82 -4.33 -3.05
CA ALA A 418 -33.50 -4.17 -2.48
C ALA A 418 -32.57 -5.36 -2.76
N ASP A 419 -33.09 -6.59 -2.91
CA ASP A 419 -32.23 -7.75 -3.18
C ASP A 419 -31.42 -7.53 -4.46
N TRP A 420 -32.07 -7.02 -5.52
CA TRP A 420 -31.42 -6.67 -6.78
C TRP A 420 -30.42 -5.52 -6.64
N LEU A 421 -30.71 -4.52 -5.79
CA LEU A 421 -29.75 -3.47 -5.46
C LEU A 421 -28.46 -4.05 -4.85
N PHE A 422 -28.60 -4.89 -3.84
CA PHE A 422 -27.47 -5.47 -3.12
C PHE A 422 -26.72 -6.53 -3.94
N LEU A 423 -27.41 -7.30 -4.80
CA LEU A 423 -26.79 -8.17 -5.80
C LEU A 423 -25.99 -7.37 -6.85
N GLY A 424 -26.56 -6.26 -7.34
CA GLY A 424 -25.86 -5.33 -8.22
C GLY A 424 -24.58 -4.78 -7.57
N LEU A 425 -24.65 -4.39 -6.29
CA LEU A 425 -23.49 -3.94 -5.52
C LEU A 425 -22.44 -5.05 -5.39
N LEU A 426 -22.86 -6.29 -5.17
CA LEU A 426 -21.96 -7.44 -5.04
C LEU A 426 -21.19 -7.67 -6.35
N LEU A 427 -21.89 -7.63 -7.48
CA LEU A 427 -21.28 -7.71 -8.81
C LEU A 427 -20.29 -6.56 -9.04
N ALA A 428 -20.71 -5.31 -8.79
CA ALA A 428 -19.86 -4.13 -8.97
C ALA A 428 -18.59 -4.18 -8.11
N MET A 429 -18.70 -4.62 -6.85
CA MET A 429 -17.57 -4.79 -5.94
C MET A 429 -16.63 -5.92 -6.39
N SER A 430 -17.18 -6.98 -6.98
CA SER A 430 -16.41 -8.09 -7.54
C SER A 430 -15.59 -7.63 -8.75
N LEU A 431 -16.23 -6.92 -9.70
CA LEU A 431 -15.57 -6.32 -10.85
C LEU A 431 -14.49 -5.30 -10.43
N ALA A 432 -14.80 -4.44 -9.46
CA ALA A 432 -13.85 -3.48 -8.89
C ALA A 432 -12.64 -4.19 -8.25
N SER A 433 -12.87 -5.33 -7.58
CA SER A 433 -11.80 -6.13 -6.97
C SER A 433 -10.91 -6.78 -8.03
N VAL A 434 -11.50 -7.39 -9.06
CA VAL A 434 -10.76 -7.96 -10.20
C VAL A 434 -9.93 -6.89 -10.89
N TRP A 435 -10.51 -5.71 -11.16
CA TRP A 435 -9.82 -4.58 -11.77
C TRP A 435 -8.58 -4.14 -10.96
N LEU A 436 -8.75 -3.90 -9.66
CA LEU A 436 -7.66 -3.48 -8.79
C LEU A 436 -6.60 -4.56 -8.62
N TYR A 437 -7.01 -5.83 -8.62
CA TYR A 437 -6.09 -6.96 -8.54
C TYR A 437 -5.24 -7.09 -9.81
N ALA A 438 -5.86 -6.98 -10.99
CA ALA A 438 -5.16 -7.03 -12.28
C ALA A 438 -4.14 -5.89 -12.43
N HIS A 439 -4.47 -4.69 -11.92
CA HIS A 439 -3.59 -3.51 -12.01
C HIS A 439 -2.70 -3.31 -10.78
N ARG A 440 -2.55 -4.32 -9.92
CA ARG A 440 -1.80 -4.18 -8.67
C ARG A 440 -0.32 -3.87 -8.90
N ASP A 441 0.24 -4.32 -10.02
CA ASP A 441 1.67 -4.20 -10.33
C ASP A 441 1.99 -2.97 -11.21
N VAL A 442 0.99 -2.38 -11.87
CA VAL A 442 1.14 -1.20 -12.75
C VAL A 442 1.60 0.05 -11.98
N ALA A 443 1.20 0.18 -10.71
CA ALA A 443 1.63 1.29 -9.85
C ALA A 443 3.15 1.32 -9.57
N ARG A 444 3.89 0.28 -9.96
CA ARG A 444 5.35 0.16 -9.83
C ARG A 444 6.09 0.28 -11.15
N ALA A 445 5.39 0.30 -12.28
CA ALA A 445 6.01 0.46 -13.60
C ALA A 445 6.29 1.93 -13.94
N ALA A 446 6.78 2.71 -12.98
CA ALA A 446 7.95 3.52 -13.31
C ALA A 446 9.09 2.52 -13.18
N PRO A 447 9.43 1.76 -14.25
CA PRO A 447 10.52 0.82 -14.15
C PRO A 447 11.69 1.61 -13.56
N MET A 448 12.21 1.18 -12.41
CA MET A 448 13.66 1.10 -12.34
C MET A 448 13.96 0.19 -13.51
N THR A 449 14.19 0.78 -14.68
CA THR A 449 14.59 0.05 -15.86
C THR A 449 15.72 -0.84 -15.35
N ARG A 450 15.61 -2.16 -15.57
CA ARG A 450 16.69 -3.08 -15.24
C ARG A 450 18.03 -2.58 -15.80
N ALA A 451 17.98 -1.72 -16.83
CA ALA A 451 19.08 -0.92 -17.37
C ALA A 451 19.86 -0.10 -16.32
N THR A 452 19.23 0.42 -15.26
CA THR A 452 19.90 1.35 -14.33
C THR A 452 20.75 0.65 -13.27
N PHE A 453 20.35 -0.54 -12.83
CA PHE A 453 21.01 -1.28 -11.75
C PHE A 453 21.47 -2.63 -12.26
N GLN A 454 22.71 -2.66 -12.72
CA GLN A 454 23.30 -3.88 -13.23
C GLN A 454 23.92 -4.67 -12.08
N HIS A 455 23.75 -6.00 -12.14
CA HIS A 455 24.55 -6.91 -11.32
C HIS A 455 26.04 -6.65 -11.65
N PRO A 456 26.99 -6.78 -10.71
CA PRO A 456 28.42 -6.54 -10.97
C PRO A 456 28.94 -7.16 -12.27
N VAL A 457 28.51 -8.39 -12.60
CA VAL A 457 28.82 -9.07 -13.87
C VAL A 457 28.27 -8.32 -15.09
N ALA A 458 26.98 -7.97 -15.07
CA ALA A 458 26.35 -7.22 -16.16
C ALA A 458 26.93 -5.81 -16.29
N PHE A 459 27.31 -5.20 -15.17
CA PHE A 459 27.99 -3.90 -15.13
C PHE A 459 29.36 -3.95 -15.79
N VAL A 460 30.15 -4.98 -15.47
CA VAL A 460 31.44 -5.23 -16.10
C VAL A 460 31.27 -5.49 -17.60
N SER A 461 30.32 -6.34 -17.99
CA SER A 461 30.04 -6.62 -19.40
C SER A 461 29.59 -5.36 -20.16
N ALA A 462 28.70 -4.56 -19.58
CA ALA A 462 28.26 -3.30 -20.18
C ALA A 462 29.42 -2.31 -20.30
N LEU A 463 30.25 -2.20 -19.25
CA LEU A 463 31.45 -1.36 -19.25
C LEU A 463 32.45 -1.77 -20.35
N LYS A 464 32.67 -3.08 -20.57
CA LYS A 464 33.49 -3.60 -21.68
C LYS A 464 32.93 -3.25 -23.06
N SER A 465 31.61 -3.09 -23.18
CA SER A 465 30.95 -2.80 -24.46
C SER A 465 30.93 -1.31 -24.85
N VAL A 466 31.34 -0.39 -23.95
CA VAL A 466 31.33 1.06 -24.24
C VAL A 466 32.59 1.45 -25.02
N ALA A 467 32.41 1.86 -26.28
CA ALA A 467 33.51 2.31 -27.16
C ALA A 467 33.93 3.77 -26.95
N GLN A 468 33.14 4.56 -26.22
CA GLN A 468 33.38 5.99 -25.99
C GLN A 468 34.17 6.24 -24.69
N PRO A 469 34.94 7.35 -24.60
CA PRO A 469 35.55 7.80 -23.36
C PRO A 469 34.50 7.94 -22.25
N LEU A 470 34.83 7.46 -21.06
CA LEU A 470 33.89 7.36 -19.95
C LEU A 470 34.55 7.75 -18.63
N ASP A 471 33.76 8.31 -17.73
CA ASP A 471 34.15 8.56 -16.36
C ASP A 471 33.58 7.45 -15.47
N LEU A 472 34.46 6.72 -14.80
CA LEU A 472 34.09 5.73 -13.80
C LEU A 472 34.15 6.36 -12.41
N PHE A 473 33.08 6.22 -11.66
CA PHE A 473 32.97 6.74 -10.32
C PHE A 473 32.78 5.61 -9.31
N CYS A 474 33.45 5.73 -8.18
CA CYS A 474 33.27 4.88 -7.01
C CYS A 474 32.95 5.76 -5.80
N ALA A 475 31.76 5.60 -5.23
CA ALA A 475 31.37 6.29 -4.01
C ALA A 475 31.13 5.32 -2.86
N GLU A 476 31.72 5.62 -1.71
CA GLU A 476 31.48 4.92 -0.45
C GLU A 476 30.53 5.74 0.42
N PHE A 477 29.55 5.06 0.99
CA PHE A 477 28.51 5.63 1.82
C PHE A 477 28.41 4.91 3.17
N CYS A 478 28.18 5.66 4.23
CA CYS A 478 27.86 5.12 5.56
C CYS A 478 26.36 4.81 5.71
N ILE A 479 25.76 4.10 4.75
CA ILE A 479 24.31 3.82 4.70
C ILE A 479 24.01 2.34 4.44
N ASP A 480 22.74 1.98 4.58
CA ASP A 480 22.23 0.68 4.13
C ASP A 480 22.02 0.64 2.60
N ILE A 481 21.95 -0.57 2.06
CA ILE A 481 21.84 -0.83 0.62
C ILE A 481 20.58 -0.23 -0.04
N PHE A 482 19.49 0.00 0.73
CA PHE A 482 18.26 0.60 0.19
C PHE A 482 18.41 2.11 0.02
N SER A 483 19.12 2.76 0.94
CA SER A 483 19.51 4.16 0.82
C SER A 483 20.46 4.36 -0.36
N LEU A 484 21.38 3.42 -0.57
CA LEU A 484 22.32 3.42 -1.68
C LEU A 484 21.61 3.26 -3.03
N ARG A 485 20.58 2.40 -3.11
CA ARG A 485 19.71 2.30 -4.29
C ARG A 485 18.96 3.59 -4.63
N ARG A 486 18.46 4.30 -3.62
CA ARG A 486 17.76 5.59 -3.81
C ARG A 486 18.69 6.68 -4.33
N ILE A 487 19.93 6.72 -3.84
CA ILE A 487 20.94 7.69 -4.32
C ILE A 487 21.20 7.45 -5.81
N ALA A 488 21.45 6.21 -6.20
CA ALA A 488 21.69 5.91 -7.61
C ALA A 488 20.46 6.19 -8.49
N LEU A 489 19.24 5.93 -8.01
CA LEU A 489 18.03 6.30 -8.74
C LEU A 489 17.90 7.83 -8.92
N ALA A 490 18.18 8.61 -7.88
CA ALA A 490 18.16 10.07 -7.98
C ALA A 490 19.23 10.57 -8.97
N LEU A 491 20.42 9.96 -8.96
CA LEU A 491 21.49 10.28 -9.89
C LEU A 491 21.15 9.88 -11.33
N HIS A 492 20.45 8.76 -11.55
CA HIS A 492 19.97 8.35 -12.86
C HIS A 492 18.85 9.28 -13.38
N GLN A 493 17.94 9.71 -12.51
CA GLN A 493 16.90 10.67 -12.90
C GLN A 493 17.47 12.03 -13.29
N ALA A 494 18.62 12.41 -12.71
CA ALA A 494 19.34 13.61 -13.10
C ALA A 494 20.09 13.44 -14.43
N ASN A 495 20.51 12.22 -14.78
CA ASN A 495 21.10 11.90 -16.08
C ASN A 495 20.91 10.40 -16.40
N SER A 496 20.07 10.13 -17.40
CA SER A 496 19.67 8.78 -17.80
C SER A 496 20.79 7.96 -18.45
N GLU A 497 21.89 8.60 -18.85
CA GLU A 497 23.05 7.90 -19.43
C GLU A 497 23.92 7.19 -18.38
N ARG A 498 23.63 7.41 -17.09
CA ARG A 498 24.37 6.79 -15.99
C ARG A 498 23.90 5.36 -15.74
N VAL A 499 24.84 4.43 -15.72
CA VAL A 499 24.60 3.02 -15.34
C VAL A 499 25.23 2.77 -13.98
N PHE A 500 24.47 2.19 -13.04
CA PHE A 500 24.89 2.01 -11.65
C PHE A 500 25.06 0.54 -11.28
N CYS A 501 26.05 0.25 -10.43
CA CYS A 501 26.31 -1.06 -9.85
C CYS A 501 26.62 -0.95 -8.35
N PRO A 502 25.74 -1.43 -7.46
CA PRO A 502 26.03 -1.53 -6.05
C PRO A 502 26.99 -2.70 -5.83
N LEU A 503 28.25 -2.40 -5.58
CA LEU A 503 29.28 -3.42 -5.39
C LEU A 503 29.11 -4.15 -4.05
N ASN A 504 28.71 -3.42 -3.01
CA ASN A 504 28.40 -3.95 -1.70
C ASN A 504 27.36 -3.04 -1.00
N ARG A 505 27.14 -3.22 0.32
CA ARG A 505 26.14 -2.44 1.08
C ARG A 505 26.47 -0.94 1.21
N ARG A 506 27.72 -0.55 0.96
CA ARG A 506 28.27 0.80 1.18
C ARG A 506 28.89 1.41 -0.07
N THR A 507 29.28 0.61 -1.06
CA THR A 507 29.95 1.08 -2.27
C THR A 507 29.00 1.07 -3.47
N LEU A 508 28.85 2.23 -4.13
CA LEU A 508 28.18 2.39 -5.41
C LEU A 508 29.21 2.70 -6.48
N LEU A 509 29.17 1.93 -7.56
CA LEU A 509 29.89 2.23 -8.79
C LEU A 509 28.91 2.76 -9.83
N TRP A 510 29.36 3.67 -10.66
CA TRP A 510 28.65 4.03 -11.88
C TRP A 510 29.62 4.57 -12.92
N TYR A 511 29.24 4.47 -14.18
CA TYR A 511 29.95 5.16 -15.25
C TYR A 511 29.01 6.10 -15.99
N GLN A 512 29.59 7.11 -16.64
CA GLN A 512 28.89 8.00 -17.57
C GLN A 512 29.83 8.36 -18.74
N PRO A 513 29.31 8.74 -19.92
CA PRO A 513 30.13 9.26 -21.00
C PRO A 513 30.93 10.48 -20.53
N ALA A 514 32.19 10.61 -20.95
CA ALA A 514 33.05 11.74 -20.55
C ALA A 514 32.49 13.10 -21.02
N ALA A 515 31.67 13.09 -22.09
CA ALA A 515 30.96 14.27 -22.58
C ALA A 515 29.75 14.67 -21.71
N ALA A 516 29.28 13.77 -20.82
CA ALA A 516 28.15 14.05 -19.95
C ALA A 516 28.58 15.02 -18.82
N ALA A 517 27.65 15.89 -18.40
CA ALA A 517 27.91 16.84 -17.33
C ALA A 517 28.48 16.13 -16.08
N PRO A 518 29.60 16.62 -15.52
CA PRO A 518 30.25 15.96 -14.39
C PRO A 518 29.29 15.90 -13.20
N VAL A 519 29.32 14.79 -12.46
CA VAL A 519 28.58 14.71 -11.20
C VAL A 519 29.24 15.66 -10.22
N GLU A 520 28.62 16.80 -9.96
CA GLU A 520 29.08 17.66 -8.88
C GLU A 520 29.02 16.88 -7.56
N VAL A 521 30.16 16.74 -6.89
CA VAL A 521 30.26 16.05 -5.59
C VAL A 521 29.29 16.67 -4.57
N ALA A 522 29.00 17.96 -4.71
CA ALA A 522 27.98 18.66 -3.94
C ALA A 522 26.58 18.03 -4.10
N ASN A 523 26.17 17.65 -5.32
CA ASN A 523 24.89 16.99 -5.56
C ASN A 523 24.85 15.60 -4.93
N LEU A 524 25.95 14.85 -4.97
CA LEU A 524 26.09 13.57 -4.25
C LEU A 524 25.98 13.74 -2.72
N ALA A 525 26.60 14.78 -2.16
CA ALA A 525 26.52 15.09 -0.72
C ALA A 525 25.08 15.47 -0.31
N VAL A 526 24.38 16.23 -1.15
CA VAL A 526 22.97 16.60 -0.94
C VAL A 526 22.07 15.37 -1.00
N HIS A 527 22.22 14.52 -2.03
CA HIS A 527 21.40 13.31 -2.19
C HIS A 527 21.69 12.23 -1.15
N SER A 528 22.93 12.18 -0.64
CA SER A 528 23.32 11.28 0.45
C SER A 528 23.00 11.84 1.83
N ALA A 529 22.48 13.06 1.94
CA ALA A 529 22.24 13.73 3.22
C ALA A 529 23.49 13.73 4.14
N GLY A 530 24.68 13.91 3.55
CA GLY A 530 25.96 13.96 4.27
C GLY A 530 26.55 12.61 4.67
N THR A 531 26.02 11.48 4.17
CA THR A 531 26.57 10.14 4.46
C THR A 531 27.63 9.67 3.48
N LEU A 532 28.01 10.54 2.53
CA LEU A 532 29.06 10.28 1.56
C LEU A 532 30.42 10.31 2.28
N ALA A 533 31.10 9.16 2.33
CA ALA A 533 32.40 9.05 2.98
C ALA A 533 33.53 9.43 2.01
N ARG A 534 33.46 8.94 0.77
CA ARG A 534 34.49 9.14 -0.24
C ARG A 534 33.92 9.01 -1.64
N VAL A 535 34.39 9.83 -2.58
CA VAL A 535 34.15 9.66 -4.02
C VAL A 535 35.50 9.63 -4.71
N ARG A 536 35.71 8.63 -5.57
CA ARG A 536 36.84 8.57 -6.49
C ARG A 536 36.28 8.65 -7.91
N ARG A 537 36.90 9.49 -8.74
CA ARG A 537 36.62 9.61 -10.17
C ARG A 537 37.86 9.12 -10.92
N HIS A 538 37.65 8.24 -11.89
CA HIS A 538 38.66 7.79 -12.81
C HIS A 538 38.22 8.19 -14.22
N VAL A 539 39.02 9.00 -14.89
CA VAL A 539 38.77 9.47 -16.26
C VAL A 539 39.38 8.45 -17.22
N CYS A 540 38.58 7.84 -18.10
CA CYS A 540 39.05 6.90 -19.11
C CYS A 540 39.04 7.59 -20.49
N THR A 541 40.22 8.01 -20.95
CA THR A 541 40.40 8.83 -22.17
C THR A 541 40.55 8.04 -23.48
N ALA A 542 40.76 6.72 -23.42
CA ALA A 542 40.97 5.87 -24.59
C ALA A 542 40.27 4.50 -24.45
N ALA A 543 40.22 3.74 -25.55
CA ALA A 543 39.56 2.44 -25.66
C ALA A 543 39.94 1.45 -24.52
N PRO A 544 39.00 0.56 -24.12
CA PRO A 544 38.69 0.32 -22.71
C PRO A 544 39.49 -0.79 -22.03
N GLU A 545 40.67 -1.17 -22.48
CA GLU A 545 41.40 -2.30 -21.86
C GLU A 545 42.57 -1.92 -20.94
N PRO A 546 43.63 -1.23 -21.40
CA PRO A 546 44.80 -0.98 -20.55
C PRO A 546 44.54 0.08 -19.46
N LEU A 547 43.79 1.13 -19.78
CA LEU A 547 43.44 2.18 -18.80
C LEU A 547 42.34 1.75 -17.84
N LEU A 548 41.40 0.94 -18.32
CA LEU A 548 40.32 0.43 -17.49
C LEU A 548 40.84 -0.68 -16.57
N SER A 549 41.77 -1.53 -17.02
CA SER A 549 42.45 -2.49 -16.13
C SER A 549 43.34 -1.80 -15.10
N ALA A 550 43.96 -0.66 -15.41
CA ALA A 550 44.68 0.17 -14.42
C ALA A 550 43.74 0.85 -13.41
N ALA A 551 42.66 1.47 -13.88
CA ALA A 551 41.62 2.06 -13.02
C ALA A 551 40.93 0.99 -12.15
N LEU A 552 40.67 -0.18 -12.73
CA LEU A 552 40.19 -1.34 -12.01
C LEU A 552 41.27 -1.95 -11.12
N GLY A 553 42.55 -1.80 -11.41
CA GLY A 553 43.66 -2.17 -10.54
C GLY A 553 43.60 -1.42 -9.20
N GLU A 554 43.45 -0.11 -9.26
CA GLU A 554 43.28 0.71 -8.05
C GLU A 554 41.96 0.43 -7.32
N ILE A 555 40.85 0.26 -8.07
CA ILE A 555 39.55 -0.10 -7.50
C ILE A 555 39.56 -1.53 -6.95
N SER A 556 40.31 -2.45 -7.53
CA SER A 556 40.39 -3.85 -7.13
C SER A 556 41.30 -4.07 -5.94
N GLN A 557 42.37 -3.29 -5.79
CA GLN A 557 43.11 -3.20 -4.53
C GLN A 557 42.18 -2.77 -3.39
N ALA A 558 41.25 -1.85 -3.65
CA ALA A 558 40.21 -1.49 -2.68
C ALA A 558 39.10 -2.56 -2.55
N HIS A 559 38.81 -3.30 -3.63
CA HIS A 559 37.70 -4.25 -3.73
C HIS A 559 38.06 -5.52 -4.53
N PRO A 560 38.67 -6.55 -3.89
CA PRO A 560 39.21 -7.73 -4.56
C PRO A 560 38.20 -8.53 -5.40
N ARG A 561 36.92 -8.53 -4.99
CA ARG A 561 35.82 -9.20 -5.71
C ARG A 561 35.61 -8.66 -7.12
N LEU A 562 35.94 -7.40 -7.37
CA LEU A 562 35.73 -6.78 -8.68
C LEU A 562 36.80 -7.23 -9.68
N SER A 563 38.05 -7.38 -9.23
CA SER A 563 39.12 -7.99 -10.05
C SER A 563 38.79 -9.45 -10.39
N GLN A 564 38.32 -10.22 -9.42
CA GLN A 564 37.87 -11.59 -9.67
C GLN A 564 36.75 -11.63 -10.71
N LEU A 565 35.73 -10.77 -10.58
CA LEU A 565 34.66 -10.69 -11.57
C LEU A 565 35.15 -10.20 -12.94
N TRP A 566 36.09 -9.26 -13.01
CA TRP A 566 36.65 -8.78 -14.27
C TRP A 566 37.37 -9.87 -15.06
N GLN A 567 38.15 -10.70 -14.34
CA GLN A 567 38.85 -11.86 -14.90
C GLN A 567 37.91 -13.03 -15.20
N GLN A 568 36.84 -13.20 -14.42
CA GLN A 568 35.88 -14.30 -14.55
C GLN A 568 34.78 -14.03 -15.56
N VAL A 569 34.57 -12.80 -16.04
CA VAL A 569 33.57 -12.50 -17.08
C VAL A 569 34.22 -12.73 -18.44
N PRO A 570 33.93 -13.86 -19.11
CA PRO A 570 34.60 -14.25 -20.34
C PRO A 570 34.21 -13.29 -21.46
N GLU A 571 35.13 -13.05 -22.40
CA GLU A 571 34.98 -12.05 -23.46
C GLU A 571 33.93 -12.40 -24.52
N GLY A 572 33.27 -13.54 -24.37
CA GLY A 572 32.16 -13.94 -25.24
C GLY A 572 31.71 -15.37 -24.97
N LEU A 573 30.62 -15.76 -25.63
CA LEU A 573 30.00 -17.08 -25.53
C LEU A 573 30.97 -18.22 -25.91
N VAL A 574 31.90 -17.94 -26.83
CA VAL A 574 32.95 -18.85 -27.29
C VAL A 574 34.01 -19.11 -26.21
N SER A 575 34.44 -18.05 -25.52
CA SER A 575 35.41 -18.16 -24.40
C SER A 575 34.79 -18.89 -23.21
N LEU A 576 33.50 -18.64 -22.92
CA LEU A 576 32.75 -19.34 -21.88
C LEU A 576 32.57 -20.84 -22.20
N ALA A 577 32.36 -21.18 -23.48
CA ALA A 577 32.28 -22.57 -23.94
C ALA A 577 33.63 -23.31 -23.90
N ALA A 578 34.74 -22.58 -24.06
CA ALA A 578 36.08 -23.12 -23.94
C ALA A 578 36.45 -23.36 -22.47
N GLU A 579 36.24 -22.37 -21.59
CA GLU A 579 36.52 -22.51 -20.14
C GLU A 579 35.62 -23.57 -19.49
N PHE A 580 34.36 -23.70 -19.94
CA PHE A 580 33.48 -24.77 -19.48
C PHE A 580 33.97 -26.16 -19.90
N ARG A 581 34.39 -26.33 -21.16
CA ARG A 581 34.98 -27.59 -21.65
C ARG A 581 36.30 -27.91 -20.97
N GLU A 582 37.09 -26.91 -20.63
CA GLU A 582 38.36 -27.11 -19.91
C GLU A 582 38.12 -27.56 -18.45
N ARG A 583 37.17 -26.94 -17.75
CA ARG A 583 36.84 -27.31 -16.36
C ARG A 583 35.98 -28.56 -16.24
N PHE A 584 35.19 -28.86 -17.26
CA PHE A 584 34.31 -30.01 -17.32
C PHE A 584 34.49 -30.67 -18.70
N PRO A 585 35.56 -31.46 -18.90
CA PRO A 585 35.86 -32.11 -20.19
C PRO A 585 34.71 -32.95 -20.73
N GLU A 586 33.96 -33.55 -19.80
CA GLU A 586 32.79 -34.42 -20.04
C GLU A 586 31.45 -33.64 -20.00
N GLY A 587 31.49 -32.34 -19.70
CA GLY A 587 30.28 -31.52 -19.55
C GLY A 587 29.71 -31.09 -20.90
N GLN A 588 28.42 -31.33 -21.14
CA GLN A 588 27.71 -30.76 -22.29
C GLN A 588 27.17 -29.37 -21.96
N MET A 589 27.62 -28.38 -22.73
CA MET A 589 27.08 -27.03 -22.68
C MET A 589 25.87 -26.92 -23.63
N LEU A 590 24.67 -26.90 -23.06
CA LEU A 590 23.44 -26.66 -23.82
C LEU A 590 23.27 -25.15 -24.03
N THR A 591 23.63 -24.65 -25.20
CA THR A 591 23.30 -23.29 -25.61
C THR A 591 21.90 -23.28 -26.23
N ALA A 592 21.07 -22.32 -25.84
CA ALA A 592 19.84 -22.02 -26.55
C ALA A 592 20.17 -21.28 -27.87
N GLU A 593 20.93 -21.92 -28.75
CA GLU A 593 21.16 -21.44 -30.10
C GLU A 593 20.14 -22.04 -31.06
N ARG A 594 19.67 -21.16 -31.96
CA ARG A 594 18.67 -21.21 -33.05
C ARG A 594 18.04 -22.53 -33.54
N GLY A 595 18.60 -23.72 -33.30
CA GLY A 595 18.04 -24.99 -33.77
C GLY A 595 16.73 -25.39 -33.08
N ALA A 596 16.61 -25.19 -31.77
CA ALA A 596 15.41 -25.58 -31.01
C ALA A 596 14.25 -24.56 -31.09
N LEU A 597 14.54 -23.29 -31.41
CA LEU A 597 13.53 -22.22 -31.52
C LEU A 597 12.78 -22.24 -32.86
N GLY A 598 13.30 -22.91 -33.89
CA GLY A 598 12.58 -23.13 -35.16
C GLY A 598 11.33 -24.01 -35.01
N ALA A 599 11.25 -24.82 -33.96
CA ALA A 599 10.10 -25.67 -33.66
C ALA A 599 8.97 -24.96 -32.89
N LEU A 600 9.20 -23.74 -32.38
CA LEU A 600 8.21 -22.92 -31.70
C LEU A 600 7.66 -21.84 -32.65
N SER A 601 7.09 -22.27 -33.77
CA SER A 601 6.54 -21.39 -34.81
C SER A 601 5.24 -20.67 -34.41
N SER A 602 4.65 -21.03 -33.26
CA SER A 602 3.42 -20.45 -32.74
C SER A 602 3.71 -19.37 -31.67
N PRO A 603 3.13 -18.15 -31.79
CA PRO A 603 3.21 -17.11 -30.76
C PRO A 603 2.72 -17.57 -29.38
N ALA A 604 1.78 -18.52 -29.33
CA ALA A 604 1.27 -19.09 -28.08
C ALA A 604 2.34 -19.95 -27.40
N ALA A 605 3.07 -20.77 -28.17
CA ALA A 605 4.15 -21.61 -27.66
C ALA A 605 5.35 -20.76 -27.17
N ALA A 606 5.64 -19.64 -27.84
CA ALA A 606 6.64 -18.67 -27.36
C ALA A 606 6.19 -17.96 -26.07
N HIS A 607 4.90 -17.61 -25.94
CA HIS A 607 4.35 -16.98 -24.73
C HIS A 607 4.33 -17.94 -23.54
N GLU A 608 3.97 -19.19 -23.78
CA GLU A 608 3.95 -20.27 -22.80
C GLU A 608 5.38 -20.62 -22.35
N PHE A 609 6.34 -20.71 -23.27
CA PHE A 609 7.75 -20.86 -22.95
C PHE A 609 8.31 -19.70 -22.12
N HIS A 610 7.90 -18.46 -22.41
CA HIS A 610 8.27 -17.29 -21.60
C HIS A 610 7.61 -17.28 -20.21
N ALA A 611 6.37 -17.77 -20.09
CA ALA A 611 5.70 -17.97 -18.80
C ALA A 611 6.38 -19.07 -17.99
N LEU A 612 6.78 -20.17 -18.65
CA LEU A 612 7.53 -21.29 -18.07
C LEU A 612 8.88 -20.82 -17.52
N LEU A 613 9.65 -20.06 -18.31
CA LEU A 613 10.92 -19.45 -17.87
C LEU A 613 10.76 -18.49 -16.68
N ARG A 614 9.61 -17.80 -16.59
CA ARG A 614 9.30 -16.86 -15.49
C ARG A 614 8.96 -17.62 -14.19
N ASP A 615 8.24 -18.72 -14.29
CA ASP A 615 7.92 -19.60 -13.16
C ASP A 615 9.13 -20.43 -12.72
N GLU A 616 9.96 -20.87 -13.67
CA GLU A 616 11.25 -21.50 -13.46
C GLU A 616 12.22 -20.57 -12.71
N ALA A 617 12.33 -19.29 -13.07
CA ALA A 617 13.14 -18.33 -12.32
C ALA A 617 12.70 -18.18 -10.85
N HIS A 618 11.40 -18.32 -10.57
CA HIS A 618 10.83 -18.34 -9.23
C HIS A 618 11.05 -19.69 -8.50
N PHE A 619 11.15 -20.79 -9.24
CA PHE A 619 11.56 -22.10 -8.74
C PHE A 619 13.07 -22.13 -8.42
N PHE A 620 13.93 -21.62 -9.30
CA PHE A 620 15.38 -21.55 -9.11
C PHE A 620 15.80 -20.70 -7.90
N HIS A 621 15.08 -19.64 -7.56
CA HIS A 621 15.33 -18.91 -6.31
C HIS A 621 15.01 -19.76 -5.05
N ARG A 622 14.03 -20.68 -5.12
CA ARG A 622 13.72 -21.62 -4.03
C ARG A 622 14.71 -22.78 -4.00
N VAL A 623 15.11 -23.27 -5.17
CA VAL A 623 16.02 -24.40 -5.33
C VAL A 623 17.47 -24.02 -5.01
N HIS A 624 17.96 -22.82 -5.35
CA HIS A 624 19.31 -22.35 -5.00
C HIS A 624 19.53 -22.34 -3.47
N HIS A 625 18.47 -22.13 -2.69
CA HIS A 625 18.53 -22.17 -1.23
C HIS A 625 18.68 -23.62 -0.69
N ASN A 626 18.16 -24.61 -1.42
CA ASN A 626 18.24 -26.05 -1.07
C ASN A 626 19.45 -26.75 -1.73
N LEU A 627 19.84 -26.36 -2.94
CA LEU A 627 20.99 -26.91 -3.69
C LEU A 627 22.34 -26.36 -3.23
N SER A 628 22.42 -25.37 -2.34
CA SER A 628 23.71 -25.05 -1.69
C SER A 628 24.34 -26.24 -0.93
N ARG A 629 23.61 -27.36 -0.78
CA ARG A 629 24.07 -28.63 -0.21
C ARG A 629 24.48 -29.70 -1.23
N ALA A 630 24.08 -29.60 -2.49
CA ALA A 630 24.51 -30.50 -3.57
C ALA A 630 25.36 -29.67 -4.52
N LYS A 631 26.60 -30.07 -4.83
CA LYS A 631 27.58 -29.30 -5.62
C LYS A 631 27.12 -29.02 -7.08
N THR A 632 26.04 -28.28 -7.26
CA THR A 632 25.41 -27.93 -8.54
C THR A 632 25.47 -26.43 -8.66
N THR A 633 26.14 -25.94 -9.70
CA THR A 633 26.30 -24.50 -9.95
C THR A 633 25.39 -24.10 -11.11
N VAL A 634 24.55 -23.08 -10.89
CA VAL A 634 23.72 -22.47 -11.93
C VAL A 634 24.26 -21.07 -12.17
N ILE A 635 24.70 -20.79 -13.41
CA ILE A 635 25.22 -19.47 -13.79
C ILE A 635 24.21 -18.82 -14.75
N PRO A 636 23.45 -17.81 -14.30
CA PRO A 636 22.62 -17.02 -15.20
C PRO A 636 23.51 -16.09 -16.04
N TYR A 637 23.31 -16.11 -17.35
CA TYR A 637 24.02 -15.27 -18.32
C TYR A 637 22.99 -14.61 -19.26
N ALA A 638 23.14 -13.32 -19.56
CA ALA A 638 22.14 -12.59 -20.35
C ALA A 638 22.76 -11.60 -21.34
N PRO A 639 23.31 -12.08 -22.47
CA PRO A 639 23.69 -11.21 -23.56
C PRO A 639 22.44 -10.75 -24.31
N ASN A 640 22.34 -9.44 -24.60
CA ASN A 640 21.29 -8.83 -25.44
C ASN A 640 19.85 -9.05 -24.92
N ASP A 641 19.60 -8.84 -23.62
CA ASP A 641 18.28 -8.93 -22.97
C ASP A 641 17.58 -10.30 -23.03
N ARG A 642 18.28 -11.37 -23.44
CA ARG A 642 17.78 -12.76 -23.37
C ARG A 642 18.44 -13.51 -22.22
N LEU A 643 17.64 -13.94 -21.25
CA LEU A 643 18.11 -14.76 -20.13
C LEU A 643 18.45 -16.17 -20.63
N GLN A 644 19.72 -16.56 -20.53
CA GLN A 644 20.23 -17.92 -20.75
C GLN A 644 20.77 -18.45 -19.42
N CYS A 645 20.61 -19.75 -19.15
CA CYS A 645 21.14 -20.38 -17.93
C CYS A 645 22.08 -21.52 -18.30
N LEU A 646 23.26 -21.55 -17.71
CA LEU A 646 24.19 -22.68 -17.77
C LEU A 646 24.01 -23.57 -16.55
N PHE A 647 23.89 -24.88 -16.80
CA PHE A 647 23.78 -25.91 -15.78
C PHE A 647 25.04 -26.78 -15.78
N ALA A 648 25.66 -26.95 -14.60
CA ALA A 648 26.76 -27.89 -14.40
C ALA A 648 26.37 -28.88 -13.29
N VAL A 649 26.31 -30.18 -13.63
CA VAL A 649 26.06 -31.27 -12.67
C VAL A 649 27.23 -32.26 -12.73
N PRO A 650 27.91 -32.54 -11.61
CA PRO A 650 28.96 -33.55 -11.58
C PRO A 650 28.37 -34.98 -11.70
N GLN A 651 29.02 -35.85 -12.50
CA GLN A 651 28.62 -37.26 -12.66
C GLN A 651 28.65 -38.07 -11.34
N SER A 652 29.43 -37.64 -10.34
CA SER A 652 29.57 -38.31 -9.04
C SER A 652 28.47 -38.00 -8.03
N ALA A 653 27.42 -37.26 -8.41
CA ALA A 653 26.24 -37.09 -7.57
C ALA A 653 25.40 -38.39 -7.58
N GLU A 654 25.79 -39.37 -6.75
CA GLU A 654 25.09 -40.64 -6.48
C GLU A 654 23.71 -40.48 -5.82
N ASN A 655 23.21 -39.26 -5.64
CA ASN A 655 21.90 -39.05 -5.05
C ASN A 655 20.81 -39.29 -6.10
N THR A 656 20.41 -40.55 -6.22
CA THR A 656 19.37 -41.09 -7.11
C THR A 656 18.08 -40.30 -7.00
N ASP A 657 17.73 -39.76 -5.83
CA ASP A 657 16.52 -38.96 -5.62
C ASP A 657 16.57 -37.60 -6.32
N ALA A 658 17.74 -36.95 -6.36
CA ALA A 658 17.89 -35.68 -7.08
C ALA A 658 17.86 -35.91 -8.59
N ARG A 659 18.42 -37.01 -9.08
CA ARG A 659 18.34 -37.42 -10.49
C ARG A 659 16.92 -37.81 -10.89
N HIS A 660 16.18 -38.55 -10.05
CA HIS A 660 14.78 -38.93 -10.31
C HIS A 660 13.83 -37.73 -10.22
N LEU A 661 13.97 -36.83 -9.23
CA LEU A 661 13.17 -35.60 -9.19
C LEU A 661 13.43 -34.68 -10.38
N PHE A 662 14.65 -34.68 -10.91
CA PHE A 662 15.03 -33.90 -12.09
C PHE A 662 14.56 -34.59 -13.38
N ALA A 663 14.77 -35.90 -13.51
CA ALA A 663 14.36 -36.70 -14.66
C ALA A 663 12.83 -36.77 -14.77
N ASP A 664 12.09 -37.05 -13.69
CA ASP A 664 10.63 -37.19 -13.74
C ASP A 664 9.91 -35.86 -14.03
N ARG A 665 10.46 -34.71 -13.62
CA ARG A 665 9.85 -33.40 -13.95
C ARG A 665 10.31 -32.82 -15.28
N VAL A 666 11.56 -33.07 -15.70
CA VAL A 666 12.03 -32.67 -17.02
C VAL A 666 11.39 -33.57 -18.10
N LEU A 667 11.20 -34.89 -17.84
CA LEU A 667 10.41 -35.78 -18.72
C LEU A 667 8.90 -35.52 -18.66
N ALA A 668 8.32 -35.18 -17.51
CA ALA A 668 6.87 -34.88 -17.47
C ALA A 668 6.51 -33.60 -18.24
N THR A 669 7.47 -32.73 -18.52
CA THR A 669 7.22 -31.43 -19.18
C THR A 669 7.81 -31.36 -20.59
N SER A 670 8.43 -32.42 -21.08
CA SER A 670 8.98 -32.49 -22.43
C SER A 670 8.79 -33.88 -22.99
N LEU A 671 8.04 -34.01 -24.09
CA LEU A 671 8.01 -35.19 -24.99
C LEU A 671 7.15 -36.40 -24.59
N ARG A 672 5.88 -36.22 -24.15
CA ARG A 672 4.92 -37.34 -24.16
C ARG A 672 3.72 -37.21 -25.10
N GLU A 673 3.50 -36.04 -25.69
CA GLU A 673 2.42 -35.85 -26.68
C GLU A 673 2.90 -35.49 -28.09
N THR A 674 4.18 -35.16 -28.29
CA THR A 674 4.64 -34.58 -29.58
C THR A 674 5.51 -35.49 -30.44
N LEU A 675 6.11 -36.55 -29.91
CA LEU A 675 6.95 -37.48 -30.70
C LEU A 675 6.51 -38.92 -30.42
N GLY A 676 5.59 -39.43 -31.24
CA GLY A 676 5.13 -40.82 -31.22
C GLY A 676 6.22 -41.81 -31.66
N THR A 677 7.34 -41.87 -30.96
CA THR A 677 8.40 -42.87 -31.13
C THR A 677 9.01 -43.26 -29.78
N THR A 678 9.04 -44.56 -29.51
CA THR A 678 9.68 -45.17 -28.34
C THR A 678 11.20 -45.07 -28.44
N LEU A 679 11.82 -44.22 -27.63
CA LEU A 679 13.28 -44.23 -27.38
C LEU A 679 13.61 -45.32 -26.34
N ARG A 680 13.85 -46.55 -26.80
CA ARG A 680 14.50 -47.61 -26.02
C ARG A 680 16.00 -47.81 -26.34
N ASP A 681 16.58 -47.02 -27.25
CA ASP A 681 17.92 -47.29 -27.81
C ASP A 681 19.01 -46.24 -27.50
N ILE A 682 19.00 -45.60 -26.32
CA ILE A 682 20.17 -44.81 -25.86
C ILE A 682 20.48 -45.14 -24.40
N VAL A 683 20.86 -46.40 -24.17
CA VAL A 683 21.72 -46.81 -23.04
C VAL A 683 22.61 -47.93 -23.56
N VAL A 684 23.89 -47.65 -23.78
CA VAL A 684 24.89 -48.70 -24.03
C VAL A 684 25.33 -49.25 -22.67
N PRO A 685 25.22 -50.55 -22.38
CA PRO A 685 25.71 -51.13 -21.15
C PRO A 685 27.24 -51.32 -21.19
N VAL A 686 27.92 -50.94 -20.11
CA VAL A 686 29.33 -51.27 -19.87
C VAL A 686 29.41 -52.73 -19.40
N SER A 687 29.36 -53.65 -20.36
CA SER A 687 29.76 -55.05 -20.15
C SER A 687 30.79 -55.51 -21.18
N GLN A 688 31.54 -54.58 -21.77
CA GLN A 688 32.60 -54.87 -22.76
C GLN A 688 33.84 -53.98 -22.61
N ILE A 689 34.35 -53.79 -21.39
CA ILE A 689 35.74 -53.36 -21.17
C ILE A 689 36.32 -54.19 -20.03
N ASP A 690 36.78 -55.39 -20.41
CA ASP A 690 37.94 -56.10 -19.86
C ASP A 690 38.42 -57.06 -20.97
N ALA A 691 39.28 -56.53 -21.85
CA ALA A 691 40.27 -57.23 -22.67
C ALA A 691 41.21 -56.19 -23.28
#